data_AF-A0A538FF77-F1
#
_entry.id   AF-A0A538FF77-F1
#
_cell.length_a   1.000
_cell.length_b   1.000
_cell.length_c   1.000
_cell.angle_alpha   90.00
_cell.angle_beta   90.00
_cell.angle_gamma   90.00
#
_symmetry.space_group_name_H-M   'P 1'
#
loop_
_entity.id
_entity.type
_entity.pdbx_description
1 polymer ?
#
loop_
_entity_poly.entity_id
_entity_poly.type
_entity_poly.pdbx_seq_one_letter_code
_entity_poly.pdbx_strand_id
1 'polypeptide(L)'
;MKNARTSRMSIVVVAAVGGLLSWWLPVTTAHAAAPTTYTIGVDFASPQGHNFQYTDYFPRGSVNIHNGDVVDFKWNQGSLDGFHSATLIAQGQTPNQVWAANPVVGSDADDGSGQLAFLGSNPGTFGTSPPPGAGPGGCGDAAIPCTYDGTTLVSSAEQPTAPGGDYVVKIALPGTVSSATTVNFICIVHPGMQGAVTVVPDAQAASLPADVLAAANTQGQADTTEALNAESAAPAPTTTTNPDGTHTVTATAGTASAHTEVLEMLPRSLHVVPGDTVKWTTLTQRDIHTVTFPAGPGSASVDPFNSPPVCESASGPDPVAPGLNGPPPFGCASPAAVELPFSAAAAGPTAISPTGYRMAATDGGIFDFGKNTKFFGSTGNVTLNKPVVGMANTPDSQGYWNVASDGGIFAFGDGGFFGSTGNIKLNKPIVGMASTPDGQGYALAASDGGIFAFGDFPFLGSTGNIKLNQPMVGMAIGQGNNGPGYWEVASDGGIFAFGSVGFLGSTGNVKLNKPIVGMASTPDGGGYWLVASDGGIFAFGDAGFFGSTGNIKLNKPIVGMAPSDDGGGYWLVASDGGIFAFGDALFQGSTGNIKLNKPIVAMAAAPVPSTSGVLSVPPTPFPANYSFSFPQAGTFSYECKIHGHMAAAVAVG
;
A
#
# COMPACT_ATOMS: atom_id res chain seq x y z
N MET A 1 12.16 -0.52 73.69
CA MET A 1 10.92 -1.25 74.03
C MET A 1 10.11 -0.44 75.05
N LYS A 2 8.86 -0.11 74.73
CA LYS A 2 7.68 0.29 75.54
C LYS A 2 6.59 0.49 74.49
N ASN A 3 5.34 0.01 74.54
CA ASN A 3 4.54 -0.73 75.49
C ASN A 3 3.42 -1.44 74.69
N ALA A 4 3.01 -2.65 75.10
CA ALA A 4 1.82 -3.34 74.62
C ALA A 4 0.61 -3.05 75.54
N ARG A 5 -0.59 -2.90 74.96
CA ARG A 5 -1.87 -2.72 75.68
C ARG A 5 -2.67 -4.03 75.74
N THR A 6 -3.53 -4.04 76.75
CA THR A 6 -4.21 -5.13 77.46
C THR A 6 -5.52 -5.64 76.86
N SER A 7 -5.83 -6.89 77.21
CA SER A 7 -7.05 -7.70 77.03
C SER A 7 -8.14 -7.38 78.08
N ARG A 8 -9.43 -7.61 77.75
CA ARG A 8 -10.34 -8.56 78.45
C ARG A 8 -11.78 -8.61 77.91
N MET A 9 -12.29 -9.84 77.83
CA MET A 9 -13.68 -10.28 77.62
C MET A 9 -14.60 -9.98 78.81
N SER A 10 -15.91 -9.92 78.56
CA SER A 10 -16.96 -10.39 79.49
C SER A 10 -18.22 -10.82 78.74
N ILE A 11 -18.79 -11.93 79.22
CA ILE A 11 -19.93 -12.71 78.73
C ILE A 11 -21.22 -12.21 79.40
N VAL A 12 -22.35 -12.20 78.68
CA VAL A 12 -23.70 -12.34 79.28
C VAL A 12 -24.58 -13.22 78.39
N VAL A 13 -25.21 -14.21 79.03
CA VAL A 13 -26.16 -15.22 78.54
C VAL A 13 -27.59 -14.66 78.54
N VAL A 14 -28.43 -14.91 77.52
CA VAL A 14 -29.90 -15.07 77.68
C VAL A 14 -30.47 -16.02 76.61
N ALA A 15 -31.38 -16.88 77.07
CA ALA A 15 -32.09 -17.94 76.36
C ALA A 15 -33.29 -17.47 75.50
N ALA A 16 -33.76 -18.39 74.65
CA ALA A 16 -34.81 -18.25 73.64
C ALA A 16 -36.25 -18.14 74.18
N VAL A 17 -37.12 -17.42 73.46
CA VAL A 17 -38.57 -17.67 73.34
C VAL A 17 -39.03 -17.28 71.93
N GLY A 18 -39.84 -18.14 71.31
CA GLY A 18 -40.28 -18.03 69.91
C GLY A 18 -41.45 -17.09 69.63
N GLY A 19 -41.70 -16.90 68.33
CA GLY A 19 -42.88 -16.20 67.80
C GLY A 19 -42.85 -16.18 66.27
N LEU A 20 -43.77 -16.93 65.66
CA LEU A 20 -44.03 -16.98 64.21
C LEU A 20 -44.41 -15.60 63.67
N LEU A 21 -43.73 -15.12 62.62
CA LEU A 21 -44.28 -14.16 61.67
C LEU A 21 -43.75 -14.46 60.26
N SER A 22 -44.63 -15.05 59.46
CA SER A 22 -44.52 -15.21 58.02
C SER A 22 -44.48 -13.84 57.33
N TRP A 23 -43.38 -13.53 56.63
CA TRP A 23 -43.31 -12.43 55.68
C TRP A 23 -43.04 -13.01 54.30
N TRP A 24 -44.01 -12.85 53.41
CA TRP A 24 -43.86 -13.02 51.97
C TRP A 24 -42.76 -12.07 51.48
N LEU A 25 -41.64 -12.60 51.03
CA LEU A 25 -40.77 -11.88 50.10
C LEU A 25 -41.37 -12.08 48.70
N PRO A 26 -41.65 -11.01 47.94
CA PRO A 26 -41.97 -11.18 46.53
C PRO A 26 -40.73 -11.79 45.87
N VAL A 27 -40.92 -12.88 45.15
CA VAL A 27 -39.97 -13.35 44.15
C VAL A 27 -39.80 -12.19 43.18
N THR A 28 -38.70 -11.46 43.30
CA THR A 28 -38.28 -10.53 42.26
C THR A 28 -38.04 -11.40 41.03
N THR A 29 -38.90 -11.23 40.02
CA THR A 29 -38.60 -11.64 38.65
C THR A 29 -37.16 -11.24 38.36
N ALA A 30 -36.31 -12.21 38.03
CA ALA A 30 -34.95 -11.97 37.60
C ALA A 30 -35.00 -10.84 36.56
N HIS A 31 -34.42 -9.69 36.88
CA HIS A 31 -34.06 -8.74 35.84
C HIS A 31 -33.13 -9.53 34.92
N ALA A 32 -33.54 -9.73 33.67
CA ALA A 32 -32.62 -10.21 32.65
C ALA A 32 -31.41 -9.29 32.72
N ALA A 33 -30.26 -9.84 33.11
CA ALA A 33 -29.03 -9.07 33.19
C ALA A 33 -28.81 -8.41 31.82
N ALA A 34 -28.33 -7.16 31.83
CA ALA A 34 -27.96 -6.51 30.58
C ALA A 34 -26.96 -7.41 29.83
N PRO A 35 -27.08 -7.53 28.50
CA PRO A 35 -26.18 -8.39 27.73
C PRO A 35 -24.73 -7.95 27.95
N THR A 36 -23.85 -8.92 28.15
CA THR A 36 -22.43 -8.68 28.34
C THR A 36 -21.74 -8.63 26.99
N THR A 37 -20.77 -7.72 26.83
CA THR A 37 -19.95 -7.63 25.62
C THR A 37 -18.61 -8.29 25.85
N TYR A 38 -18.22 -9.16 24.92
CA TYR A 38 -16.96 -9.88 24.92
C TYR A 38 -16.14 -9.43 23.72
N THR A 39 -14.98 -8.83 23.98
CA THR A 39 -14.07 -8.41 22.91
C THR A 39 -13.20 -9.57 22.46
N ILE A 40 -13.20 -9.84 21.17
CA ILE A 40 -12.30 -10.76 20.49
C ILE A 40 -11.38 -9.91 19.61
N GLY A 41 -10.08 -9.96 19.88
CA GLY A 41 -9.09 -9.30 19.04
C GLY A 41 -9.01 -9.99 17.68
N VAL A 42 -9.02 -9.18 16.63
CA VAL A 42 -8.68 -9.59 15.27
C VAL A 42 -7.31 -8.98 14.98
N ASP A 43 -6.32 -9.84 14.76
CA ASP A 43 -4.90 -9.45 14.68
C ASP A 43 -4.29 -9.00 16.03
N PHE A 44 -2.98 -8.75 16.05
CA PHE A 44 -2.23 -8.24 17.19
C PHE A 44 -1.21 -7.18 16.75
N ALA A 45 -0.69 -6.39 17.69
CA ALA A 45 0.15 -5.23 17.35
C ALA A 45 1.55 -5.72 17.01
N SER A 46 2.05 -5.36 15.83
CA SER A 46 3.41 -5.68 15.45
C SER A 46 4.39 -5.00 16.43
N PRO A 47 5.43 -5.69 16.93
CA PRO A 47 6.42 -5.07 17.78
C PRO A 47 7.23 -4.05 16.97
N GLN A 48 7.70 -2.99 17.64
CA GLN A 48 8.44 -1.91 16.98
C GLN A 48 9.64 -2.45 16.18
N GLY A 49 9.68 -2.11 14.89
CA GLY A 49 10.78 -2.47 13.98
C GLY A 49 10.56 -3.76 13.18
N HIS A 50 9.46 -4.48 13.45
CA HIS A 50 9.10 -5.72 12.77
C HIS A 50 7.76 -5.58 12.05
N ASN A 51 7.65 -6.21 10.88
CA ASN A 51 6.42 -6.24 10.09
C ASN A 51 5.77 -7.62 10.23
N PHE A 52 4.87 -7.76 11.21
CA PHE A 52 4.16 -9.00 11.48
C PHE A 52 2.67 -8.82 11.25
N GLN A 53 2.05 -9.82 10.64
CA GLN A 53 0.60 -9.97 10.52
C GLN A 53 0.15 -11.19 11.31
N TYR A 54 -0.73 -11.02 12.29
CA TYR A 54 -1.21 -12.13 13.11
C TYR A 54 -2.47 -12.70 12.48
N THR A 55 -2.32 -13.84 11.82
CA THR A 55 -3.43 -14.60 11.24
C THR A 55 -4.17 -15.41 12.32
N ASP A 56 -4.65 -14.75 13.37
CA ASP A 56 -5.26 -15.39 14.54
C ASP A 56 -6.28 -14.49 15.27
N TYR A 57 -7.12 -15.13 16.08
CA TYR A 57 -8.08 -14.46 16.97
C TYR A 57 -7.64 -14.54 18.42
N PHE A 58 -7.86 -13.44 19.16
CA PHE A 58 -7.38 -13.29 20.53
C PHE A 58 -8.56 -13.13 21.51
N PRO A 59 -8.84 -14.10 22.39
CA PRO A 59 -8.10 -15.37 22.60
C PRO A 59 -8.62 -16.54 21.73
N ARG A 60 -7.76 -17.55 21.51
CA ARG A 60 -8.05 -18.88 20.96
C ARG A 60 -8.84 -19.76 21.94
N GLY A 61 -8.73 -19.50 23.24
CA GLY A 61 -9.39 -20.28 24.29
C GLY A 61 -10.91 -20.11 24.27
N SER A 62 -11.65 -21.11 24.75
CA SER A 62 -13.12 -21.07 24.78
C SER A 62 -13.63 -19.95 25.69
N VAL A 63 -14.16 -18.90 25.07
CA VAL A 63 -14.92 -17.85 25.76
C VAL A 63 -16.34 -18.35 25.96
N ASN A 64 -16.74 -18.56 27.22
CA ASN A 64 -18.11 -18.93 27.55
C ASN A 64 -18.97 -17.67 27.60
N ILE A 65 -20.09 -17.66 26.88
CA ILE A 65 -21.04 -16.55 26.82
C ILE A 65 -22.46 -17.07 27.03
N HIS A 66 -23.41 -16.20 27.36
CA HIS A 66 -24.84 -16.53 27.39
C HIS A 66 -25.52 -16.18 26.07
N ASN A 67 -26.68 -16.79 25.82
CA ASN A 67 -27.49 -16.43 24.66
C ASN A 67 -28.07 -15.02 24.87
N GLY A 68 -27.89 -14.12 23.89
CA GLY A 68 -28.22 -12.71 24.00
C GLY A 68 -27.04 -11.78 24.24
N ASP A 69 -25.87 -12.31 24.61
CA ASP A 69 -24.62 -11.56 24.73
C ASP A 69 -24.08 -11.09 23.38
N VAL A 70 -23.12 -10.18 23.44
CA VAL A 70 -22.53 -9.52 22.27
C VAL A 70 -21.06 -9.89 22.15
N VAL A 71 -20.62 -10.22 20.95
CA VAL A 71 -19.21 -10.39 20.57
C VAL A 71 -18.79 -9.15 19.79
N ASP A 72 -17.75 -8.49 20.28
CA ASP A 72 -17.13 -7.31 19.68
C ASP A 72 -15.79 -7.73 19.05
N PHE A 73 -15.77 -7.89 17.73
CA PHE A 73 -14.54 -8.16 17.00
C PHE A 73 -13.81 -6.85 16.79
N LYS A 74 -12.65 -6.72 17.43
CA LYS A 74 -11.89 -5.47 17.48
C LYS A 74 -10.58 -5.62 16.73
N TRP A 75 -10.42 -4.87 15.64
CA TRP A 75 -9.17 -4.78 14.90
C TRP A 75 -8.16 -3.93 15.67
N ASN A 76 -6.91 -4.39 15.71
CA ASN A 76 -5.90 -3.71 16.49
C ASN A 76 -5.35 -2.44 15.81
N GLN A 77 -4.90 -1.46 16.59
CA GLN A 77 -4.44 -0.14 16.12
C GLN A 77 -2.95 -0.08 15.74
N GLY A 78 -2.33 -1.18 15.29
CA GLY A 78 -0.89 -1.16 15.01
C GLY A 78 -0.29 -2.37 14.30
N SER A 79 -1.11 -3.26 13.74
CA SER A 79 -0.60 -4.14 12.69
C SER A 79 -0.35 -3.28 11.45
N LEU A 80 0.82 -3.44 10.84
CA LEU A 80 1.24 -2.60 9.71
C LEU A 80 0.65 -3.09 8.38
N ASP A 81 0.09 -4.30 8.36
CA ASP A 81 -0.32 -4.94 7.13
C ASP A 81 -1.26 -6.10 7.40
N GLY A 82 -2.31 -6.20 6.59
CA GLY A 82 -3.20 -7.34 6.59
C GLY A 82 -4.69 -7.03 6.57
N PHE A 83 -5.41 -7.88 5.86
CA PHE A 83 -6.86 -7.89 5.82
C PHE A 83 -7.41 -9.06 6.60
N HIS A 84 -8.39 -8.78 7.44
CA HIS A 84 -9.09 -9.83 8.15
C HIS A 84 -10.59 -9.64 8.01
N SER A 85 -11.31 -10.74 8.17
CA SER A 85 -12.77 -10.74 8.31
C SER A 85 -13.11 -11.45 9.61
N ALA A 86 -14.15 -11.03 10.31
CA ALA A 86 -14.82 -11.83 11.32
C ALA A 86 -16.08 -12.44 10.72
N THR A 87 -16.01 -13.71 10.31
CA THR A 87 -17.12 -14.42 9.67
C THR A 87 -17.63 -15.54 10.56
N LEU A 88 -18.77 -15.33 11.22
CA LEU A 88 -19.48 -16.38 11.95
C LEU A 88 -20.15 -17.31 10.94
N ILE A 89 -19.83 -18.60 10.99
CA ILE A 89 -20.34 -19.59 10.05
C ILE A 89 -21.64 -20.24 10.56
N ALA A 90 -22.46 -20.78 9.66
CA ALA A 90 -23.71 -21.42 10.07
C ALA A 90 -23.44 -22.66 10.96
N GLN A 91 -24.35 -22.94 11.89
CA GLN A 91 -24.25 -24.11 12.76
C GLN A 91 -24.22 -25.40 11.92
N GLY A 92 -23.28 -26.29 12.24
CA GLY A 92 -23.06 -27.54 11.51
C GLY A 92 -22.13 -27.43 10.30
N GLN A 93 -21.73 -26.22 9.89
CA GLN A 93 -20.63 -26.04 8.92
C GLN A 93 -19.27 -26.10 9.63
N THR A 94 -18.27 -26.58 8.90
CA THR A 94 -16.87 -26.53 9.31
C THR A 94 -16.14 -25.39 8.58
N PRO A 95 -15.11 -24.79 9.19
CA PRO A 95 -14.25 -23.79 8.54
C PRO A 95 -13.77 -24.21 7.14
N ASN A 96 -13.25 -25.44 7.00
CA ASN A 96 -12.76 -25.98 5.73
C ASN A 96 -13.82 -26.06 4.64
N GLN A 97 -15.08 -26.37 4.99
CA GLN A 97 -16.18 -26.38 4.02
C GLN A 97 -16.50 -24.96 3.53
N VAL A 98 -16.42 -23.97 4.43
CA VAL A 98 -16.70 -22.57 4.08
C VAL A 98 -15.59 -21.99 3.22
N TRP A 99 -14.32 -22.18 3.57
CA TRP A 99 -13.20 -21.75 2.72
C TRP A 99 -13.23 -22.39 1.33
N ALA A 100 -13.51 -23.69 1.24
CA ALA A 100 -13.59 -24.38 -0.05
C ALA A 100 -14.75 -23.88 -0.93
N ALA A 101 -15.87 -23.46 -0.31
CA ALA A 101 -17.04 -22.94 -1.03
C ALA A 101 -16.90 -21.45 -1.40
N ASN A 102 -15.94 -20.74 -0.81
CA ASN A 102 -15.80 -19.29 -0.92
C ASN A 102 -14.33 -18.93 -1.20
N PRO A 103 -13.80 -19.26 -2.39
CA PRO A 103 -12.46 -18.86 -2.78
C PRO A 103 -12.33 -17.34 -2.78
N VAL A 104 -11.17 -16.87 -2.32
CA VAL A 104 -10.87 -15.44 -2.15
C VAL A 104 -10.36 -14.83 -3.46
N VAL A 105 -9.59 -15.59 -4.24
CA VAL A 105 -8.99 -15.17 -5.51
C VAL A 105 -9.48 -16.08 -6.64
N GLY A 106 -9.77 -15.51 -7.81
CA GLY A 106 -10.19 -16.25 -9.00
C GLY A 106 -9.78 -15.56 -10.31
N SER A 107 -10.03 -16.23 -11.44
CA SER A 107 -9.76 -15.66 -12.75
C SER A 107 -10.75 -14.53 -13.06
N ASP A 108 -10.23 -13.38 -13.42
CA ASP A 108 -10.97 -12.34 -14.13
C ASP A 108 -11.39 -12.90 -15.51
N ALA A 109 -12.67 -12.77 -15.86
CA ALA A 109 -13.26 -13.42 -17.02
C ALA A 109 -13.39 -12.48 -18.24
N ASP A 110 -13.17 -11.18 -18.07
CA ASP A 110 -13.64 -10.15 -19.01
C ASP A 110 -12.55 -9.16 -19.44
N ASP A 111 -11.44 -9.01 -18.71
CA ASP A 111 -10.31 -8.17 -19.12
C ASP A 111 -9.33 -8.85 -20.10
N GLY A 112 -9.46 -10.16 -20.30
CA GLY A 112 -8.62 -10.94 -21.21
C GLY A 112 -7.13 -10.98 -20.85
N SER A 113 -6.75 -10.50 -19.66
CA SER A 113 -5.35 -10.24 -19.31
C SER A 113 -4.79 -11.16 -18.23
N GLY A 114 -5.48 -12.24 -17.84
CA GLY A 114 -4.91 -13.17 -16.85
C GLY A 114 -4.61 -12.50 -15.50
N GLN A 115 -5.22 -11.34 -15.24
CA GLN A 115 -5.32 -10.75 -13.92
C GLN A 115 -6.15 -11.68 -13.04
N LEU A 116 -5.80 -11.71 -11.76
CA LEU A 116 -6.60 -12.39 -10.76
C LEU A 116 -7.33 -11.33 -9.97
N ALA A 117 -8.65 -11.43 -9.95
CA ALA A 117 -9.48 -10.58 -9.11
C ALA A 117 -9.82 -11.33 -7.82
N PHE A 118 -10.02 -10.56 -6.74
CA PHE A 118 -10.72 -11.11 -5.59
C PHE A 118 -12.17 -11.38 -5.99
N LEU A 119 -12.67 -12.58 -5.71
CA LEU A 119 -14.00 -12.99 -6.18
C LEU A 119 -15.08 -12.28 -5.38
N GLY A 120 -15.56 -11.13 -5.88
CA GLY A 120 -16.59 -10.33 -5.19
C GLY A 120 -17.96 -10.99 -5.07
N SER A 121 -18.18 -12.13 -5.75
CA SER A 121 -19.33 -13.02 -5.49
C SER A 121 -19.30 -13.68 -4.10
N ASN A 122 -18.16 -13.65 -3.42
CA ASN A 122 -17.99 -14.20 -2.09
C ASN A 122 -18.55 -13.22 -1.03
N PRO A 123 -19.65 -13.58 -0.35
CA PRO A 123 -20.31 -12.69 0.60
C PRO A 123 -19.51 -12.46 1.88
N GLY A 124 -18.34 -13.09 2.06
CA GLY A 124 -17.44 -12.83 3.19
C GLY A 124 -16.21 -11.97 2.85
N THR A 125 -15.88 -11.75 1.57
CA THR A 125 -14.77 -10.86 1.16
C THR A 125 -15.26 -9.44 1.02
N PHE A 126 -16.26 -9.15 0.18
CA PHE A 126 -16.73 -7.76 -0.02
C PHE A 126 -18.22 -7.56 0.31
N GLY A 127 -18.87 -8.56 0.91
CA GLY A 127 -20.25 -8.48 1.40
C GLY A 127 -20.31 -8.37 2.92
N THR A 128 -21.15 -7.49 3.45
CA THR A 128 -21.68 -7.67 4.81
C THR A 128 -22.93 -8.56 4.72
N SER A 129 -23.11 -9.45 5.70
CA SER A 129 -24.35 -10.25 5.81
C SER A 129 -25.03 -9.91 7.13
N PRO A 130 -26.30 -9.43 7.11
CA PRO A 130 -27.17 -9.31 5.93
C PRO A 130 -26.77 -8.14 4.99
N PRO A 131 -27.03 -8.27 3.67
CA PRO A 131 -26.54 -7.34 2.64
C PRO A 131 -27.14 -5.93 2.71
N PRO A 132 -26.44 -4.91 2.17
CA PRO A 132 -26.94 -3.55 2.05
C PRO A 132 -28.24 -3.48 1.22
N GLY A 133 -29.24 -2.80 1.78
CA GLY A 133 -30.61 -2.73 1.24
C GLY A 133 -31.67 -2.47 2.31
N ALA A 134 -31.32 -2.62 3.58
CA ALA A 134 -32.12 -2.19 4.74
C ALA A 134 -31.96 -0.70 5.06
N GLY A 135 -32.03 0.20 4.08
CA GLY A 135 -32.06 1.66 4.31
C GLY A 135 -30.88 2.26 5.09
N PRO A 136 -30.99 3.49 5.61
CA PRO A 136 -29.95 4.11 6.43
C PRO A 136 -29.90 3.42 7.81
N GLY A 137 -28.94 2.52 8.02
CA GLY A 137 -28.80 1.74 9.26
C GLY A 137 -28.34 0.28 9.03
N GLY A 138 -27.17 0.09 8.40
CA GLY A 138 -26.50 -1.22 8.39
C GLY A 138 -26.15 -1.70 9.81
N CYS A 139 -25.90 -3.00 9.99
CA CYS A 139 -25.50 -3.55 11.29
C CYS A 139 -23.99 -3.74 11.38
N GLY A 140 -23.47 -3.93 12.61
CA GLY A 140 -22.06 -4.22 12.87
C GLY A 140 -21.37 -3.14 13.71
N ASP A 141 -22.02 -2.00 13.95
CA ASP A 141 -21.53 -1.02 14.93
C ASP A 141 -22.15 -1.24 16.32
N ALA A 142 -21.61 -0.57 17.33
CA ALA A 142 -22.08 -0.71 18.71
C ALA A 142 -23.53 -0.24 18.93
N ALA A 143 -24.05 0.66 18.08
CA ALA A 143 -25.43 1.15 18.15
C ALA A 143 -26.42 0.18 17.46
N ILE A 144 -25.97 -0.53 16.43
CA ILE A 144 -26.74 -1.49 15.63
C ILE A 144 -25.94 -2.81 15.47
N PRO A 145 -25.87 -3.67 16.49
CA PRO A 145 -25.19 -4.97 16.35
C PRO A 145 -25.84 -5.87 15.31
N CYS A 146 -25.06 -6.60 14.52
CA CYS A 146 -25.59 -7.68 13.68
C CYS A 146 -26.13 -8.82 14.55
N THR A 147 -27.14 -9.54 14.07
CA THR A 147 -27.71 -10.68 14.83
C THR A 147 -27.30 -11.99 14.18
N TYR A 148 -26.76 -12.92 14.98
CA TYR A 148 -26.44 -14.28 14.56
C TYR A 148 -27.38 -15.29 15.23
N ASP A 149 -28.15 -16.02 14.42
CA ASP A 149 -29.11 -17.03 14.88
C ASP A 149 -28.64 -18.48 14.62
N GLY A 150 -27.46 -18.65 14.03
CA GLY A 150 -26.90 -19.96 13.70
C GLY A 150 -27.33 -20.53 12.34
N THR A 151 -28.23 -19.88 11.60
CA THR A 151 -28.76 -20.43 10.35
C THR A 151 -28.00 -19.98 9.11
N THR A 152 -27.53 -18.73 9.09
CA THR A 152 -26.77 -18.12 8.00
C THR A 152 -25.45 -17.56 8.48
N LEU A 153 -24.50 -17.40 7.56
CA LEU A 153 -23.25 -16.73 7.89
C LEU A 153 -23.49 -15.23 8.16
N VAL A 154 -22.71 -14.67 9.07
CA VAL A 154 -22.71 -13.24 9.42
C VAL A 154 -21.26 -12.77 9.37
N SER A 155 -20.95 -11.80 8.52
CA SER A 155 -19.57 -11.41 8.21
C SER A 155 -19.38 -9.90 8.24
N SER A 156 -18.22 -9.48 8.76
CA SER A 156 -17.73 -8.10 8.69
C SER A 156 -17.34 -7.65 7.28
N ALA A 157 -17.34 -8.59 6.31
CA ALA A 157 -16.51 -8.50 5.11
C ALA A 157 -15.00 -8.40 5.47
N GLU A 158 -14.18 -8.35 4.44
CA GLU A 158 -12.78 -7.98 4.50
C GLU A 158 -12.66 -6.52 4.95
N GLN A 159 -12.00 -6.31 6.09
CA GLN A 159 -11.73 -4.99 6.65
C GLN A 159 -10.21 -4.78 6.68
N PRO A 160 -9.70 -3.61 6.24
CA PRO A 160 -8.31 -3.28 6.45
C PRO A 160 -8.02 -3.26 7.95
N THR A 161 -6.77 -3.50 8.33
CA THR A 161 -6.26 -3.26 9.69
C THR A 161 -6.18 -1.76 9.99
N ALA A 162 -7.31 -1.06 9.90
CA ALA A 162 -7.43 0.34 10.24
C ALA A 162 -7.64 0.52 11.76
N PRO A 163 -7.01 1.54 12.39
CA PRO A 163 -7.18 1.77 13.82
C PRO A 163 -8.65 1.98 14.22
N GLY A 164 -9.19 1.09 15.06
CA GLY A 164 -10.50 1.26 15.69
C GLY A 164 -11.70 0.73 14.89
N GLY A 165 -11.49 -0.18 13.93
CA GLY A 165 -12.57 -0.95 13.33
C GLY A 165 -13.19 -1.92 14.35
N ASP A 166 -14.47 -1.75 14.64
CA ASP A 166 -15.27 -2.65 15.48
C ASP A 166 -16.33 -3.34 14.62
N TYR A 167 -16.48 -4.65 14.78
CA TYR A 167 -17.59 -5.43 14.22
C TYR A 167 -18.34 -6.16 15.33
N VAL A 168 -19.56 -5.70 15.58
CA VAL A 168 -20.35 -6.07 16.74
C VAL A 168 -21.48 -7.02 16.36
N VAL A 169 -21.50 -8.21 16.95
CA VAL A 169 -22.49 -9.26 16.68
C VAL A 169 -23.16 -9.72 17.98
N LYS A 170 -24.48 -9.60 18.03
CA LYS A 170 -25.33 -10.17 19.06
C LYS A 170 -25.64 -11.64 18.74
N ILE A 171 -25.36 -12.52 19.69
CA ILE A 171 -25.67 -13.95 19.59
C ILE A 171 -27.13 -14.18 20.03
N ALA A 172 -27.95 -14.72 19.15
CA ALA A 172 -29.39 -14.93 19.37
C ALA A 172 -29.84 -16.28 18.80
N LEU A 173 -29.31 -17.37 19.37
CA LEU A 173 -29.68 -18.73 18.98
C LEU A 173 -31.16 -19.01 19.27
N PRO A 174 -31.87 -19.76 18.42
CA PRO A 174 -33.29 -20.03 18.59
C PRO A 174 -33.54 -20.93 19.81
N GLY A 175 -34.50 -20.53 20.64
CA GLY A 175 -34.90 -21.29 21.83
C GLY A 175 -33.97 -21.12 23.03
N THR A 176 -34.17 -21.96 24.05
CA THR A 176 -33.32 -21.98 25.25
C THR A 176 -32.11 -22.88 25.00
N VAL A 177 -30.91 -22.37 25.29
CA VAL A 177 -29.67 -23.14 25.19
C VAL A 177 -29.60 -24.13 26.37
N SER A 178 -29.97 -25.39 26.12
CA SER A 178 -29.99 -26.45 27.14
C SER A 178 -28.65 -27.15 27.33
N SER A 179 -27.75 -27.02 26.36
CA SER A 179 -26.39 -27.58 26.36
C SER A 179 -25.43 -26.62 25.69
N ALA A 180 -24.16 -26.64 26.11
CA ALA A 180 -23.14 -25.78 25.54
C ALA A 180 -23.07 -25.92 24.02
N THR A 181 -23.20 -24.80 23.30
CA THR A 181 -23.24 -24.75 21.84
C THR A 181 -22.10 -23.88 21.33
N THR A 182 -21.27 -24.42 20.44
CA THR A 182 -20.11 -23.71 19.89
C THR A 182 -20.51 -22.87 18.69
N VAL A 183 -20.16 -21.59 18.71
CA VAL A 183 -20.29 -20.68 17.57
C VAL A 183 -18.89 -20.45 17.01
N ASN A 184 -18.65 -20.97 15.81
CA ASN A 184 -17.36 -20.83 15.12
C ASN A 184 -17.35 -19.56 14.28
N PHE A 185 -16.20 -18.91 14.25
CA PHE A 185 -15.93 -17.81 13.34
C PHE A 185 -14.55 -17.98 12.69
N ILE A 186 -14.41 -17.47 11.47
CA ILE A 186 -13.23 -17.64 10.63
C ILE A 186 -12.84 -16.32 9.98
N CYS A 187 -11.55 -16.16 9.69
CA CYS A 187 -11.14 -15.21 8.66
C CYS A 187 -11.26 -15.89 7.31
N ILE A 188 -12.01 -15.31 6.37
CA ILE A 188 -12.22 -15.91 5.06
C ILE A 188 -10.98 -15.77 4.17
N VAL A 189 -10.20 -14.72 4.39
CA VAL A 189 -8.96 -14.37 3.64
C VAL A 189 -7.81 -15.31 4.00
N HIS A 190 -7.72 -15.71 5.27
CA HIS A 190 -6.63 -16.56 5.79
C HIS A 190 -7.14 -17.95 6.17
N PRO A 191 -7.08 -18.95 5.26
CA PRO A 191 -7.39 -20.33 5.59
C PRO A 191 -6.61 -20.81 6.81
N GLY A 192 -7.36 -21.23 7.83
CA GLY A 192 -6.88 -21.72 9.12
C GLY A 192 -6.79 -20.67 10.24
N MET A 193 -7.10 -19.40 9.99
CA MET A 193 -7.41 -18.42 11.05
C MET A 193 -8.87 -18.61 11.48
N GLN A 194 -9.08 -19.15 12.68
CA GLN A 194 -10.39 -19.52 13.20
C GLN A 194 -10.45 -19.38 14.71
N GLY A 195 -11.64 -19.08 15.23
CA GLY A 195 -11.91 -19.03 16.67
C GLY A 195 -13.33 -19.49 16.96
N ALA A 196 -13.65 -19.55 18.25
CA ALA A 196 -14.98 -19.92 18.67
C ALA A 196 -15.36 -19.32 20.03
N VAL A 197 -16.63 -19.01 20.19
CA VAL A 197 -17.26 -18.80 21.50
C VAL A 197 -18.17 -19.98 21.83
N THR A 198 -18.34 -20.28 23.11
CA THR A 198 -19.24 -21.33 23.58
C THR A 198 -20.42 -20.69 24.28
N VAL A 199 -21.62 -20.81 23.69
CA VAL A 199 -22.86 -20.37 24.31
C VAL A 199 -23.27 -21.40 25.35
N VAL A 200 -23.15 -21.06 26.62
CA VAL A 200 -23.46 -21.95 27.74
C VAL A 200 -24.89 -21.72 28.25
N PRO A 201 -25.53 -22.72 28.89
CA PRO A 201 -26.82 -22.51 29.55
C PRO A 201 -26.73 -21.42 30.63
N ASP A 202 -27.81 -20.68 30.87
CA ASP A 202 -27.86 -19.57 31.86
C ASP A 202 -27.42 -19.99 33.29
N ALA A 203 -27.59 -21.27 33.63
CA ALA A 203 -27.16 -21.84 34.91
C ALA A 203 -25.65 -22.03 35.04
N GLN A 204 -24.91 -22.04 33.92
CA GLN A 204 -23.46 -22.16 33.88
C GLN A 204 -22.83 -20.76 33.83
N ALA A 205 -21.71 -20.58 34.53
CA ALA A 205 -21.00 -19.30 34.54
C ALA A 205 -20.40 -19.00 33.16
N ALA A 206 -20.67 -17.80 32.65
CA ALA A 206 -19.96 -17.21 31.52
C ALA A 206 -18.56 -16.74 31.94
N SER A 207 -17.69 -16.51 30.96
CA SER A 207 -16.36 -15.94 31.17
C SER A 207 -16.48 -14.50 31.67
N LEU A 208 -15.48 -14.02 32.42
CA LEU A 208 -15.36 -12.61 32.76
C LEU A 208 -14.65 -11.87 31.62
N PRO A 209 -15.14 -10.71 31.13
CA PRO A 209 -14.47 -9.96 30.07
C PRO A 209 -13.00 -9.60 30.38
N ALA A 210 -12.68 -9.35 31.66
CA ALA A 210 -11.31 -9.10 32.08
C ALA A 210 -10.37 -10.31 31.90
N ASP A 211 -10.88 -11.53 32.13
CA ASP A 211 -10.11 -12.76 31.94
C ASP A 211 -9.92 -13.06 30.46
N VAL A 212 -10.92 -12.75 29.62
CA VAL A 212 -10.83 -12.86 28.15
C VAL A 212 -9.73 -11.93 27.62
N LEU A 213 -9.72 -10.67 28.07
CA LEU A 213 -8.69 -9.70 27.71
C LEU A 213 -7.28 -10.12 28.21
N ALA A 214 -7.17 -10.64 29.43
CA ALA A 214 -5.90 -11.12 29.97
C ALA A 214 -5.37 -12.33 29.18
N ALA A 215 -6.25 -13.26 28.80
CA ALA A 215 -5.90 -14.40 27.95
C ALA A 215 -5.45 -13.95 26.55
N ALA A 216 -6.18 -13.00 25.94
CA ALA A 216 -5.84 -12.42 24.65
C ALA A 216 -4.43 -11.79 24.66
N ASN A 217 -4.11 -10.98 25.67
CA ASN A 217 -2.79 -10.36 25.80
C ASN A 217 -1.67 -11.38 26.03
N THR A 218 -1.93 -12.42 26.83
CA THR A 218 -0.96 -13.50 27.08
C THR A 218 -0.66 -14.27 25.80
N GLN A 219 -1.69 -14.56 25.02
CA GLN A 219 -1.56 -15.21 23.71
C GLN A 219 -0.79 -14.34 22.72
N GLY A 220 -1.13 -13.06 22.57
CA GLY A 220 -0.43 -12.15 21.67
C GLY A 220 1.06 -12.00 21.99
N GLN A 221 1.44 -12.06 23.28
CA GLN A 221 2.84 -12.10 23.68
C GLN A 221 3.55 -13.41 23.30
N ALA A 222 2.86 -14.54 23.42
CA ALA A 222 3.39 -15.84 23.02
C ALA A 222 3.61 -15.89 21.49
N ASP A 223 2.61 -15.47 20.71
CA ASP A 223 2.68 -15.46 19.24
C ASP A 223 3.76 -14.51 18.74
N THR A 224 3.88 -13.32 19.35
CA THR A 224 5.00 -12.41 19.08
C THR A 224 6.34 -13.08 19.32
N THR A 225 6.48 -13.84 20.41
CA THR A 225 7.74 -14.55 20.71
C THR A 225 8.02 -15.65 19.68
N GLU A 226 7.01 -16.38 19.24
CA GLU A 226 7.14 -17.40 18.19
C GLU A 226 7.50 -16.79 16.84
N ALA A 227 6.89 -15.65 16.47
CA ALA A 227 7.17 -14.91 15.25
C ALA A 227 8.61 -14.37 15.23
N LEU A 228 9.07 -13.76 16.33
CA LEU A 228 10.47 -13.33 16.48
C LEU A 228 11.45 -14.50 16.35
N ASN A 229 11.10 -15.65 16.93
CA ASN A 229 11.92 -16.85 16.78
C ASN A 229 11.95 -17.34 15.32
N ALA A 230 10.79 -17.36 14.64
CA ALA A 230 10.69 -17.77 13.24
C ALA A 230 11.47 -16.82 12.31
N GLU A 231 11.39 -15.52 12.53
CA GLU A 231 12.17 -14.51 11.82
C GLU A 231 13.68 -14.72 12.05
N SER A 232 14.11 -14.91 13.31
CA SER A 232 15.52 -15.15 13.63
C SER A 232 16.05 -16.47 13.08
N ALA A 233 15.18 -17.46 12.90
CA ALA A 233 15.49 -18.79 12.37
C ALA A 233 15.30 -18.87 10.85
N ALA A 234 14.85 -17.80 10.19
CA ALA A 234 14.69 -17.76 8.75
C ALA A 234 16.02 -18.13 8.07
N PRO A 235 16.00 -18.93 6.99
CA PRO A 235 17.23 -19.39 6.35
C PRO A 235 18.08 -18.20 5.91
N ALA A 236 19.31 -18.14 6.39
CA ALA A 236 20.30 -17.22 5.86
C ALA A 236 20.49 -17.48 4.35
N PRO A 237 20.79 -16.45 3.53
CA PRO A 237 20.98 -16.65 2.11
C PRO A 237 22.02 -17.71 1.81
N THR A 238 21.69 -18.65 0.92
CA THR A 238 22.60 -19.72 0.51
C THR A 238 23.10 -19.47 -0.89
N THR A 239 24.38 -19.73 -1.12
CA THR A 239 25.04 -19.48 -2.41
C THR A 239 25.47 -20.79 -3.03
N THR A 240 25.04 -21.05 -4.26
CA THR A 240 25.49 -22.19 -5.07
C THR A 240 26.25 -21.69 -6.29
N THR A 241 27.45 -22.21 -6.53
CA THR A 241 28.23 -21.90 -7.73
C THR A 241 27.69 -22.67 -8.94
N ASN A 242 27.38 -21.94 -10.00
CA ASN A 242 26.91 -22.46 -11.27
C ASN A 242 28.10 -22.97 -12.13
N PRO A 243 27.87 -23.85 -13.13
CA PRO A 243 28.95 -24.36 -13.98
C PRO A 243 29.73 -23.30 -14.77
N ASP A 244 29.13 -22.14 -15.02
CA ASP A 244 29.75 -21.00 -15.70
C ASP A 244 30.57 -20.09 -14.76
N GLY A 245 30.63 -20.43 -13.46
CA GLY A 245 31.33 -19.67 -12.43
C GLY A 245 30.53 -18.54 -11.79
N THR A 246 29.30 -18.27 -12.25
CA THR A 246 28.37 -17.35 -11.56
C THR A 246 27.78 -18.01 -10.31
N HIS A 247 27.11 -17.24 -9.46
CA HIS A 247 26.40 -17.80 -8.31
C HIS A 247 24.89 -17.67 -8.43
N THR A 248 24.18 -18.63 -7.84
CA THR A 248 22.77 -18.49 -7.48
C THR A 248 22.67 -18.30 -5.97
N VAL A 249 22.19 -17.13 -5.54
CA VAL A 249 21.92 -16.81 -4.14
C VAL A 249 20.44 -17.03 -3.87
N THR A 250 20.08 -17.90 -2.93
CA THR A 250 18.68 -18.12 -2.54
C THR A 250 18.35 -17.26 -1.31
N ALA A 251 17.34 -16.42 -1.41
CA ALA A 251 16.85 -15.52 -0.35
C ALA A 251 15.37 -15.77 -0.04
N THR A 252 14.90 -15.23 1.09
CA THR A 252 13.56 -15.51 1.60
C THR A 252 12.67 -14.27 1.52
N ALA A 253 11.53 -14.37 0.83
CA ALA A 253 10.47 -13.37 0.79
C ALA A 253 9.36 -13.77 1.76
N GLY A 254 9.47 -13.33 3.01
CA GLY A 254 8.57 -13.67 4.11
C GLY A 254 8.79 -15.06 4.70
N THR A 255 8.48 -15.19 6.00
CA THR A 255 8.44 -16.46 6.74
C THR A 255 7.24 -16.48 7.67
N ALA A 256 7.03 -17.55 8.43
CA ALA A 256 5.88 -17.65 9.33
C ALA A 256 6.17 -18.45 10.60
N SER A 257 5.43 -18.13 11.66
CA SER A 257 5.12 -19.05 12.75
C SER A 257 3.79 -19.77 12.46
N ALA A 258 3.21 -20.45 13.45
CA ALA A 258 1.90 -21.10 13.26
C ALA A 258 0.73 -20.11 13.09
N HIS A 259 0.86 -18.91 13.67
CA HIS A 259 -0.21 -17.92 13.85
C HIS A 259 0.19 -16.50 13.43
N THR A 260 1.39 -16.33 12.90
CA THR A 260 1.92 -15.03 12.51
C THR A 260 2.74 -15.15 11.24
N GLU A 261 2.40 -14.33 10.26
CA GLU A 261 3.17 -14.14 9.05
C GLU A 261 4.19 -13.02 9.29
N VAL A 262 5.44 -13.30 8.95
CA VAL A 262 6.54 -12.34 9.02
C VAL A 262 6.71 -11.76 7.63
N LEU A 263 6.11 -10.59 7.45
CA LEU A 263 6.02 -9.87 6.19
C LEU A 263 7.29 -9.03 6.01
N GLU A 264 8.41 -9.71 5.80
CA GLU A 264 9.72 -9.07 5.58
C GLU A 264 10.53 -9.75 4.47
N MET A 265 11.32 -8.95 3.76
CA MET A 265 12.36 -9.45 2.87
C MET A 265 13.59 -9.82 3.71
N LEU A 266 13.94 -11.10 3.74
CA LEU A 266 14.94 -11.65 4.64
C LEU A 266 16.17 -12.15 3.86
N PRO A 267 17.33 -11.46 3.97
CA PRO A 267 17.58 -10.18 4.63
C PRO A 267 17.12 -8.98 3.81
N ARG A 268 16.96 -7.82 4.47
CA ARG A 268 16.59 -6.55 3.81
C ARG A 268 17.68 -6.00 2.88
N SER A 269 18.92 -6.50 2.99
CA SER A 269 20.03 -6.15 2.10
C SER A 269 20.77 -7.42 1.67
N LEU A 270 20.80 -7.67 0.37
CA LEU A 270 21.54 -8.76 -0.26
C LEU A 270 22.76 -8.22 -0.99
N HIS A 271 23.91 -8.89 -0.85
CA HIS A 271 25.12 -8.54 -1.58
C HIS A 271 25.46 -9.65 -2.57
N VAL A 272 25.59 -9.30 -3.85
CA VAL A 272 25.95 -10.22 -4.93
C VAL A 272 26.99 -9.58 -5.85
N VAL A 273 27.56 -10.34 -6.80
CA VAL A 273 28.49 -9.80 -7.80
C VAL A 273 27.87 -9.79 -9.20
N PRO A 274 28.37 -8.95 -10.13
CA PRO A 274 27.85 -8.93 -11.49
C PRO A 274 27.87 -10.32 -12.15
N GLY A 275 26.71 -10.74 -12.66
CA GLY A 275 26.48 -12.05 -13.27
C GLY A 275 25.72 -13.04 -12.38
N ASP A 276 25.62 -12.76 -11.07
CA ASP A 276 24.88 -13.62 -10.16
C ASP A 276 23.36 -13.59 -10.40
N THR A 277 22.69 -14.65 -9.98
CA THR A 277 21.23 -14.78 -9.93
C THR A 277 20.78 -14.80 -8.48
N VAL A 278 19.74 -14.05 -8.14
CA VAL A 278 19.04 -14.19 -6.86
C VAL A 278 17.73 -14.93 -7.10
N LYS A 279 17.52 -15.98 -6.32
CA LYS A 279 16.28 -16.76 -6.28
C LYS A 279 15.56 -16.44 -4.99
N TRP A 280 14.35 -15.90 -5.07
CA TRP A 280 13.50 -15.72 -3.90
C TRP A 280 12.60 -16.93 -3.71
N THR A 281 12.47 -17.38 -2.48
CA THR A 281 11.50 -18.38 -2.03
C THR A 281 10.64 -17.75 -0.94
N THR A 282 9.35 -18.08 -0.90
CA THR A 282 8.51 -17.69 0.25
C THR A 282 8.33 -18.86 1.21
N LEU A 283 8.38 -18.57 2.51
CA LEU A 283 8.12 -19.52 3.59
C LEU A 283 6.84 -19.18 4.36
N THR A 284 6.08 -18.19 3.89
CA THR A 284 4.78 -17.84 4.45
C THR A 284 3.79 -18.97 4.27
N GLN A 285 2.83 -19.09 5.18
CA GLN A 285 1.90 -20.21 5.20
C GLN A 285 0.51 -19.83 4.68
N ARG A 286 0.13 -18.57 4.82
CA ARG A 286 -1.23 -18.08 4.60
C ARG A 286 -1.29 -16.83 3.72
N ASP A 287 -0.18 -16.12 3.59
CA ASP A 287 -0.08 -14.91 2.75
C ASP A 287 0.83 -15.09 1.53
N ILE A 288 0.53 -14.28 0.52
CA ILE A 288 1.16 -14.32 -0.80
C ILE A 288 2.15 -13.17 -0.96
N HIS A 289 3.24 -13.39 -1.68
CA HIS A 289 4.31 -12.40 -1.81
C HIS A 289 4.62 -12.08 -3.27
N THR A 290 5.22 -10.92 -3.53
CA THR A 290 5.86 -10.64 -4.81
C THR A 290 7.26 -10.12 -4.56
N VAL A 291 8.12 -10.22 -5.58
CA VAL A 291 9.40 -9.55 -5.66
C VAL A 291 9.33 -8.65 -6.88
N THR A 292 9.18 -7.35 -6.62
CA THR A 292 8.93 -6.37 -7.67
C THR A 292 9.95 -5.24 -7.62
N PHE A 293 10.56 -4.97 -8.78
CA PHE A 293 11.37 -3.80 -9.05
C PHE A 293 10.47 -2.71 -9.65
N PRO A 294 10.40 -1.51 -9.06
CA PRO A 294 9.40 -0.49 -9.37
C PRO A 294 9.59 0.17 -10.75
N ALA A 295 8.53 0.84 -11.20
CA ALA A 295 8.39 1.52 -12.49
C ALA A 295 8.82 3.01 -12.45
N GLY A 296 9.53 3.46 -11.39
CA GLY A 296 9.94 4.85 -11.19
C GLY A 296 9.12 5.65 -10.18
N PRO A 297 9.08 6.99 -10.30
CA PRO A 297 8.47 7.83 -9.28
C PRO A 297 6.96 7.65 -9.09
N GLY A 298 6.53 7.59 -7.82
CA GLY A 298 5.14 7.30 -7.45
C GLY A 298 4.71 5.86 -7.72
N SER A 299 5.65 4.97 -8.07
CA SER A 299 5.40 3.55 -8.34
C SER A 299 5.88 2.62 -7.23
N ALA A 300 6.30 3.15 -6.07
CA ALA A 300 6.46 2.31 -4.87
C ALA A 300 5.14 1.60 -4.52
N SER A 301 5.22 0.49 -3.79
CA SER A 301 4.07 -0.27 -3.33
C SER A 301 3.25 0.62 -2.41
N VAL A 302 2.18 1.20 -2.96
CA VAL A 302 0.98 1.34 -2.17
C VAL A 302 0.46 -0.08 -2.09
N ASP A 303 0.40 -0.62 -0.89
CA ASP A 303 -0.26 -1.90 -0.63
C ASP A 303 -1.56 -1.90 -1.49
N PRO A 304 -1.76 -2.89 -2.38
CA PRO A 304 -2.85 -2.89 -3.35
C PRO A 304 -4.19 -2.89 -2.65
N PHE A 305 -4.20 -3.25 -1.37
CA PHE A 305 -5.34 -3.19 -0.49
C PHE A 305 -5.46 -1.87 0.30
N ASN A 306 -4.40 -1.05 0.37
CA ASN A 306 -4.44 0.36 0.77
C ASN A 306 -4.57 1.33 -0.43
N SER A 307 -4.44 0.80 -1.66
CA SER A 307 -4.85 1.47 -2.89
C SER A 307 -6.36 1.33 -3.03
N PRO A 308 -7.07 2.35 -3.55
CA PRO A 308 -8.51 2.23 -3.67
C PRO A 308 -8.87 1.09 -4.63
N PRO A 309 -9.76 0.15 -4.23
CA PRO A 309 -10.27 -0.86 -5.16
C PRO A 309 -10.85 -0.17 -6.38
N VAL A 310 -10.91 -0.88 -7.49
CA VAL A 310 -11.56 -0.43 -8.72
C VAL A 310 -12.92 -1.11 -8.86
N CYS A 311 -13.81 -0.50 -9.63
CA CYS A 311 -15.11 -1.06 -9.93
C CYS A 311 -15.13 -1.63 -11.35
N GLU A 312 -15.43 -2.92 -11.50
CA GLU A 312 -15.57 -3.64 -12.77
C GLU A 312 -16.41 -2.81 -13.77
N SER A 313 -15.82 -2.54 -14.93
CA SER A 313 -16.45 -1.84 -16.05
C SER A 313 -16.71 -2.79 -17.21
N ALA A 314 -17.94 -2.80 -17.72
CA ALA A 314 -18.30 -3.61 -18.90
C ALA A 314 -17.50 -3.30 -20.19
N SER A 315 -16.76 -2.18 -20.22
CA SER A 315 -15.80 -1.87 -21.27
C SER A 315 -14.84 -0.74 -20.85
N GLY A 316 -13.54 -0.97 -20.99
CA GLY A 316 -12.49 0.03 -20.69
C GLY A 316 -11.85 -0.19 -19.31
N PRO A 317 -10.95 0.69 -18.87
CA PRO A 317 -10.27 0.57 -17.57
C PRO A 317 -11.27 0.67 -16.42
N ASP A 318 -11.04 -0.09 -15.35
CA ASP A 318 -11.90 -0.08 -14.16
C ASP A 318 -11.71 1.22 -13.38
N PRO A 319 -12.77 2.03 -13.21
CA PRO A 319 -12.68 3.26 -12.44
C PRO A 319 -12.40 2.95 -10.97
N VAL A 320 -11.56 3.79 -10.35
CA VAL A 320 -11.37 3.82 -8.91
C VAL A 320 -12.73 3.85 -8.19
N ALA A 321 -12.89 2.99 -7.18
CA ALA A 321 -14.11 2.85 -6.45
C ALA A 321 -14.49 4.17 -5.76
N PRO A 322 -15.72 4.69 -5.96
CA PRO A 322 -16.11 6.04 -5.52
C PRO A 322 -16.04 6.30 -4.01
N GLY A 323 -15.91 5.27 -3.16
CA GLY A 323 -15.93 5.42 -1.70
C GLY A 323 -15.09 4.38 -0.96
N LEU A 324 -13.84 4.75 -0.65
CA LEU A 324 -12.91 3.97 0.19
C LEU A 324 -13.42 3.65 1.60
N ASN A 325 -14.19 4.59 2.17
CA ASN A 325 -14.80 4.48 3.49
C ASN A 325 -16.33 4.24 3.40
N GLY A 326 -16.83 3.90 2.22
CA GLY A 326 -18.24 3.56 2.03
C GLY A 326 -18.53 2.18 2.61
N PRO A 327 -19.73 1.94 3.19
CA PRO A 327 -20.14 0.58 3.49
C PRO A 327 -20.02 -0.25 2.20
N PRO A 328 -19.52 -1.50 2.25
CA PRO A 328 -19.40 -2.33 1.06
C PRO A 328 -20.73 -2.36 0.29
N PRO A 329 -20.72 -2.34 -1.05
CA PRO A 329 -19.56 -2.27 -1.94
C PRO A 329 -18.98 -0.85 -1.96
N PHE A 330 -17.66 -0.69 -2.15
CA PHE A 330 -16.86 0.56 -2.12
C PHE A 330 -17.30 1.70 -3.09
N GLY A 331 -18.59 1.84 -3.39
CA GLY A 331 -19.18 2.67 -4.43
C GLY A 331 -19.46 1.89 -5.73
N CYS A 332 -19.08 0.61 -5.82
CA CYS A 332 -19.31 -0.23 -7.00
C CYS A 332 -20.76 -0.69 -7.12
N ALA A 333 -21.18 -1.04 -8.33
CA ALA A 333 -22.57 -1.44 -8.62
C ALA A 333 -23.00 -2.71 -7.86
N SER A 334 -22.04 -3.58 -7.50
CA SER A 334 -22.26 -4.75 -6.64
C SER A 334 -20.94 -5.19 -5.98
N PRO A 335 -20.96 -6.03 -4.93
CA PRO A 335 -19.76 -6.64 -4.37
C PRO A 335 -18.95 -7.44 -5.40
N ALA A 336 -19.62 -8.06 -6.37
CA ALA A 336 -18.98 -8.81 -7.46
C ALA A 336 -18.13 -7.93 -8.38
N ALA A 337 -18.45 -6.63 -8.45
CA ALA A 337 -17.74 -5.65 -9.27
C ALA A 337 -16.57 -4.98 -8.54
N VAL A 338 -16.21 -5.41 -7.32
CA VAL A 338 -15.05 -4.85 -6.60
C VAL A 338 -13.81 -5.63 -7.01
N GLU A 339 -12.81 -4.93 -7.50
CA GLU A 339 -11.54 -5.52 -7.92
C GLU A 339 -10.35 -4.80 -7.28
N LEU A 340 -9.27 -5.55 -7.08
CA LEU A 340 -8.00 -5.02 -6.60
C LEU A 340 -6.97 -5.17 -7.73
N PRO A 341 -6.34 -4.07 -8.17
CA PRO A 341 -5.44 -4.11 -9.31
C PRO A 341 -4.09 -4.71 -8.89
N PHE A 342 -3.94 -6.03 -8.97
CA PHE A 342 -2.64 -6.68 -8.83
C PHE A 342 -2.40 -7.76 -9.90
N SER A 343 -1.22 -7.74 -10.51
CA SER A 343 -0.82 -8.77 -11.47
C SER A 343 -0.32 -10.01 -10.75
N ALA A 344 -1.02 -11.12 -10.93
CA ALA A 344 -0.60 -12.41 -10.40
C ALA A 344 0.55 -13.04 -11.21
N ALA A 345 0.73 -12.64 -12.46
CA ALA A 345 1.74 -13.17 -13.35
C ALA A 345 3.05 -12.38 -13.27
N ALA A 346 4.16 -13.08 -13.52
CA ALA A 346 5.46 -12.45 -13.69
C ALA A 346 5.48 -11.58 -14.96
N ALA A 347 6.15 -10.43 -14.88
CA ALA A 347 6.26 -9.49 -15.99
C ALA A 347 7.61 -8.75 -15.96
N GLY A 348 8.01 -8.19 -17.10
CA GLY A 348 9.28 -7.47 -17.25
C GLY A 348 10.50 -8.38 -17.46
N PRO A 349 11.71 -7.79 -17.58
CA PRO A 349 12.94 -8.53 -17.77
C PRO A 349 13.36 -9.32 -16.51
N THR A 350 13.87 -10.53 -16.71
CA THR A 350 14.51 -11.31 -15.63
C THR A 350 15.94 -10.87 -15.34
N ALA A 351 16.54 -10.01 -16.18
CA ALA A 351 17.86 -9.43 -15.97
C ALA A 351 17.73 -7.98 -15.53
N ILE A 352 17.95 -7.74 -14.24
CA ILE A 352 17.84 -6.42 -13.62
C ILE A 352 19.11 -5.63 -13.90
N SER A 353 18.96 -4.47 -14.52
CA SER A 353 20.07 -3.61 -14.92
C SER A 353 19.83 -2.17 -14.45
N PRO A 354 20.90 -1.37 -14.25
CA PRO A 354 20.75 -0.01 -13.79
C PRO A 354 19.91 0.82 -14.74
N THR A 355 19.10 1.70 -14.14
CA THR A 355 18.20 2.55 -14.91
C THR A 355 18.93 3.51 -15.82
N GLY A 356 18.37 3.64 -17.01
CA GLY A 356 18.77 4.59 -18.02
C GLY A 356 17.98 5.90 -17.92
N TYR A 357 18.29 6.84 -18.80
CA TYR A 357 17.53 8.07 -18.92
C TYR A 357 17.40 8.51 -20.38
N ARG A 358 16.36 9.29 -20.60
CA ARG A 358 16.07 9.92 -21.88
C ARG A 358 16.15 11.43 -21.73
N MET A 359 16.67 12.09 -22.77
CA MET A 359 16.67 13.56 -22.87
C MET A 359 15.90 14.03 -24.09
N ALA A 360 15.21 15.16 -23.96
CA ALA A 360 14.54 15.85 -25.06
C ALA A 360 15.14 17.23 -25.32
N ALA A 361 15.40 17.53 -26.59
CA ALA A 361 15.80 18.85 -27.07
C ALA A 361 14.59 19.72 -27.44
N THR A 362 14.79 21.05 -27.60
CA THR A 362 13.69 21.98 -27.95
C THR A 362 13.03 21.73 -29.31
N ASP A 363 13.70 21.05 -30.24
CA ASP A 363 13.12 20.55 -31.50
C ASP A 363 12.43 19.18 -31.33
N GLY A 364 12.46 18.63 -30.12
CA GLY A 364 12.02 17.29 -29.77
C GLY A 364 12.92 16.18 -30.30
N GLY A 365 14.19 16.48 -30.57
CA GLY A 365 15.25 15.48 -30.66
C GLY A 365 15.34 14.67 -29.37
N ILE A 366 15.40 13.34 -29.49
CA ILE A 366 15.47 12.41 -28.35
C ILE A 366 16.84 11.74 -28.30
N PHE A 367 17.38 11.61 -27.09
CA PHE A 367 18.65 10.94 -26.82
C PHE A 367 18.48 9.97 -25.65
N ASP A 368 18.70 8.69 -25.91
CA ASP A 368 18.55 7.58 -24.96
C ASP A 368 19.92 7.10 -24.46
N PHE A 369 20.05 6.90 -23.14
CA PHE A 369 21.27 6.42 -22.50
C PHE A 369 20.94 5.32 -21.48
N GLY A 370 21.68 4.20 -21.56
CA GLY A 370 21.47 3.00 -20.74
C GLY A 370 21.12 1.79 -21.61
N LYS A 371 21.28 0.58 -21.07
CA LYS A 371 21.05 -0.66 -21.84
C LYS A 371 19.58 -0.93 -22.14
N ASN A 372 18.68 -0.47 -21.27
CA ASN A 372 17.26 -0.78 -21.34
C ASN A 372 16.42 0.37 -21.91
N THR A 373 17.03 1.53 -22.22
CA THR A 373 16.35 2.62 -22.92
C THR A 373 16.23 2.30 -24.41
N LYS A 374 15.01 2.37 -24.96
CA LYS A 374 14.73 2.15 -26.38
C LYS A 374 14.29 3.46 -27.05
N PHE A 375 14.76 3.69 -28.27
CA PHE A 375 14.33 4.82 -29.07
C PHE A 375 13.04 4.48 -29.82
N PHE A 376 11.95 5.20 -29.52
CA PHE A 376 10.64 4.97 -30.15
C PHE A 376 10.25 6.01 -31.21
N GLY A 377 10.97 7.13 -31.32
CA GLY A 377 10.71 8.17 -32.32
C GLY A 377 11.27 9.52 -31.92
N SER A 378 11.03 10.56 -32.71
CA SER A 378 11.51 11.91 -32.41
C SER A 378 10.84 12.92 -33.34
N THR A 379 10.63 14.14 -32.85
CA THR A 379 10.21 15.26 -33.71
C THR A 379 11.36 16.12 -34.20
N GLY A 380 12.62 15.76 -33.92
CA GLY A 380 13.79 16.60 -34.24
C GLY A 380 13.98 16.94 -35.72
N ASN A 381 13.32 16.20 -36.63
CA ASN A 381 13.31 16.47 -38.07
C ASN A 381 11.96 17.02 -38.58
N VAL A 382 11.05 17.39 -37.67
CA VAL A 382 9.73 17.94 -37.96
C VAL A 382 9.71 19.42 -37.57
N THR A 383 9.09 20.26 -38.40
CA THR A 383 8.88 21.66 -38.03
C THR A 383 7.74 21.75 -37.02
N LEU A 384 8.07 22.08 -35.77
CA LEU A 384 7.09 22.27 -34.70
C LEU A 384 6.47 23.68 -34.74
N ASN A 385 5.19 23.78 -34.38
CA ASN A 385 4.53 25.09 -34.17
C ASN A 385 5.14 25.85 -33.00
N LYS A 386 5.53 25.11 -31.96
CA LYS A 386 6.18 25.61 -30.74
C LYS A 386 7.24 24.60 -30.26
N PRO A 387 8.30 25.06 -29.58
CA PRO A 387 9.34 24.18 -29.07
C PRO A 387 8.79 23.23 -28.01
N VAL A 388 9.39 22.03 -27.95
CA VAL A 388 9.25 21.10 -26.83
C VAL A 388 9.78 21.77 -25.55
N VAL A 389 9.09 21.54 -24.44
CA VAL A 389 9.41 22.11 -23.11
C VAL A 389 9.45 21.05 -22.01
N GLY A 390 8.85 19.89 -22.21
CA GLY A 390 8.79 18.83 -21.21
C GLY A 390 8.64 17.46 -21.85
N MET A 391 8.86 16.44 -21.05
CA MET A 391 8.62 15.05 -21.42
C MET A 391 8.21 14.22 -20.20
N ALA A 392 7.52 13.12 -20.45
CA ALA A 392 7.27 12.06 -19.49
C ALA A 392 7.38 10.70 -20.19
N ASN A 393 7.86 9.69 -19.47
CA ASN A 393 7.88 8.31 -19.97
C ASN A 393 6.57 7.60 -19.62
N THR A 394 6.18 6.58 -20.38
CA THR A 394 5.20 5.61 -19.88
C THR A 394 5.80 4.89 -18.66
N PRO A 395 4.98 4.39 -17.72
CA PRO A 395 5.49 3.74 -16.51
C PRO A 395 6.43 2.56 -16.78
N ASP A 396 6.15 1.78 -17.82
CA ASP A 396 7.00 0.66 -18.22
C ASP A 396 8.24 1.08 -19.06
N SER A 397 8.39 2.38 -19.32
CA SER A 397 9.39 3.00 -20.20
C SER A 397 9.42 2.49 -21.64
N GLN A 398 8.34 1.86 -22.11
CA GLN A 398 8.19 1.35 -23.48
C GLN A 398 7.60 2.39 -24.46
N GLY A 399 7.44 3.62 -23.96
CA GLY A 399 7.00 4.78 -24.70
C GLY A 399 7.27 6.06 -23.93
N TYR A 400 6.86 7.18 -24.54
CA TYR A 400 7.00 8.51 -23.94
C TYR A 400 6.17 9.55 -24.68
N TRP A 401 5.95 10.66 -23.98
CA TRP A 401 5.35 11.87 -24.51
C TRP A 401 6.34 13.03 -24.47
N ASN A 402 6.34 13.82 -25.53
CA ASN A 402 6.87 15.18 -25.52
C ASN A 402 5.73 16.17 -25.51
N VAL A 403 5.88 17.25 -24.73
CA VAL A 403 4.96 18.38 -24.75
C VAL A 403 5.64 19.64 -25.25
N ALA A 404 4.99 20.33 -26.20
CA ALA A 404 5.39 21.65 -26.67
C ALA A 404 4.80 22.78 -25.81
N SER A 405 5.35 23.99 -25.92
CA SER A 405 4.86 25.15 -25.12
C SER A 405 3.45 25.64 -25.46
N ASP A 406 2.87 25.23 -26.59
CA ASP A 406 1.42 25.37 -26.87
C ASP A 406 0.60 24.19 -26.31
N GLY A 407 1.26 23.20 -25.71
CA GLY A 407 0.68 21.95 -25.22
C GLY A 407 0.33 20.94 -26.31
N GLY A 408 0.90 21.08 -27.51
CA GLY A 408 0.97 20.00 -28.48
C GLY A 408 1.65 18.77 -27.87
N ILE A 409 1.00 17.61 -27.96
CA ILE A 409 1.52 16.34 -27.45
C ILE A 409 1.98 15.45 -28.61
N PHE A 410 3.18 14.89 -28.46
CA PHE A 410 3.75 13.90 -29.37
C PHE A 410 3.99 12.62 -28.59
N ALA A 411 3.27 11.56 -28.93
CA ALA A 411 3.37 10.26 -28.28
C ALA A 411 4.19 9.29 -29.13
N PHE A 412 5.04 8.50 -28.48
CA PHE A 412 5.91 7.52 -29.11
C PHE A 412 5.88 6.21 -28.35
N GLY A 413 6.13 5.10 -29.06
CA GLY A 413 6.09 3.77 -28.47
C GLY A 413 4.65 3.36 -28.17
N ASP A 414 4.40 2.94 -26.94
CA ASP A 414 3.08 2.62 -26.41
C ASP A 414 2.36 3.81 -25.72
N GLY A 415 2.97 4.99 -25.72
CA GLY A 415 2.33 6.19 -25.16
C GLY A 415 0.98 6.50 -25.82
N GLY A 416 -0.11 6.41 -25.07
CA GLY A 416 -1.46 6.74 -25.54
C GLY A 416 -1.65 8.25 -25.76
N PHE A 417 -2.43 8.65 -26.77
CA PHE A 417 -2.81 10.06 -26.94
C PHE A 417 -4.15 10.35 -26.25
N PHE A 418 -4.10 10.95 -25.07
CA PHE A 418 -5.29 11.24 -24.26
C PHE A 418 -5.86 12.65 -24.47
N GLY A 419 -5.08 13.58 -25.04
CA GLY A 419 -5.55 14.92 -25.39
C GLY A 419 -4.41 15.92 -25.55
N SER A 420 -4.74 17.16 -25.91
CA SER A 420 -3.73 18.21 -26.10
C SER A 420 -4.37 19.59 -26.04
N THR A 421 -3.61 20.58 -25.56
CA THR A 421 -4.01 21.99 -25.63
C THR A 421 -3.48 22.72 -26.86
N GLY A 422 -2.81 22.02 -27.80
CA GLY A 422 -2.16 22.63 -28.98
C GLY A 422 -3.11 23.40 -29.92
N ASN A 423 -4.42 23.11 -29.88
CA ASN A 423 -5.46 23.84 -30.62
C ASN A 423 -6.28 24.79 -29.74
N ILE A 424 -5.87 25.00 -28.49
CA ILE A 424 -6.52 25.87 -27.52
C ILE A 424 -5.66 27.11 -27.34
N LYS A 425 -6.29 28.28 -27.31
CA LYS A 425 -5.58 29.53 -26.96
C LYS A 425 -5.30 29.55 -25.46
N LEU A 426 -4.07 29.21 -25.09
CA LEU A 426 -3.60 29.30 -23.70
C LEU A 426 -3.38 30.75 -23.26
N ASN A 427 -3.64 31.03 -21.98
CA ASN A 427 -3.29 32.31 -21.35
C ASN A 427 -1.76 32.46 -21.19
N LYS A 428 -1.09 31.36 -20.87
CA LYS A 428 0.36 31.23 -20.74
C LYS A 428 0.84 29.89 -21.29
N PRO A 429 2.11 29.80 -21.74
CA PRO A 429 2.65 28.56 -22.30
C PRO A 429 2.72 27.44 -21.26
N ILE A 430 2.60 26.20 -21.74
CA ILE A 430 2.94 24.99 -20.99
C ILE A 430 4.42 25.00 -20.65
N VAL A 431 4.76 24.51 -19.45
CA VAL A 431 6.13 24.42 -18.92
C VAL A 431 6.52 23.01 -18.49
N GLY A 432 5.56 22.11 -18.29
CA GLY A 432 5.85 20.74 -17.87
C GLY A 432 4.66 19.81 -18.04
N MET A 433 4.91 18.53 -17.82
CA MET A 433 3.89 17.49 -17.79
C MET A 433 4.26 16.41 -16.77
N ALA A 434 3.26 15.68 -16.29
CA ALA A 434 3.43 14.45 -15.53
C ALA A 434 2.38 13.43 -15.97
N SER A 435 2.75 12.15 -16.01
CA SER A 435 1.85 11.02 -16.32
C SER A 435 1.37 10.34 -15.04
N THR A 436 0.24 9.64 -15.12
CA THR A 436 -0.23 8.73 -14.07
C THR A 436 0.68 7.49 -13.96
N PRO A 437 0.76 6.85 -12.78
CA PRO A 437 1.54 5.61 -12.59
C PRO A 437 1.09 4.41 -13.43
N ASP A 438 -0.15 4.39 -13.91
CA ASP A 438 -0.68 3.39 -14.85
C ASP A 438 -0.42 3.75 -16.33
N GLY A 439 -0.03 5.00 -16.62
CA GLY A 439 0.25 5.48 -17.98
C GLY A 439 -1.00 5.80 -18.80
N GLN A 440 -2.19 5.77 -18.19
CA GLN A 440 -3.48 5.96 -18.85
C GLN A 440 -3.94 7.43 -18.88
N GLY A 441 -3.11 8.34 -18.38
CA GLY A 441 -3.37 9.77 -18.37
C GLY A 441 -2.14 10.63 -18.12
N TYR A 442 -2.28 11.92 -18.37
CA TYR A 442 -1.28 12.94 -18.01
C TYR A 442 -1.92 14.30 -17.77
N ALA A 443 -1.22 15.14 -17.02
CA ALA A 443 -1.53 16.54 -16.89
C ALA A 443 -0.42 17.43 -17.46
N LEU A 444 -0.82 18.59 -17.97
CA LEU A 444 0.06 19.66 -18.44
C LEU A 444 -0.05 20.85 -17.49
N ALA A 445 1.10 21.40 -17.08
CA ALA A 445 1.17 22.60 -16.26
C ALA A 445 1.58 23.81 -17.10
N ALA A 446 0.81 24.89 -17.02
CA ALA A 446 1.11 26.18 -17.63
C ALA A 446 1.89 27.12 -16.69
N SER A 447 2.63 28.07 -17.23
CA SER A 447 3.42 29.02 -16.42
C SER A 447 2.59 29.99 -15.56
N ASP A 448 1.29 30.11 -15.78
CA ASP A 448 0.35 30.79 -14.85
C ASP A 448 -0.22 29.85 -13.77
N GLY A 449 0.11 28.56 -13.81
CA GLY A 449 -0.43 27.56 -12.89
C GLY A 449 -1.72 26.88 -13.34
N GLY A 450 -2.13 27.11 -14.59
CA GLY A 450 -3.20 26.34 -15.22
C GLY A 450 -2.82 24.85 -15.33
N ILE A 451 -3.67 23.96 -14.81
CA ILE A 451 -3.53 22.50 -14.97
C ILE A 451 -4.54 22.00 -15.99
N PHE A 452 -4.08 21.21 -16.96
CA PHE A 452 -4.90 20.56 -17.97
C PHE A 452 -4.72 19.05 -17.87
N ALA A 453 -5.72 18.35 -17.33
CA ALA A 453 -5.70 16.91 -17.16
C ALA A 453 -6.36 16.19 -18.35
N PHE A 454 -5.76 15.08 -18.76
CA PHE A 454 -6.21 14.24 -19.87
C PHE A 454 -6.13 12.76 -19.48
N GLY A 455 -7.00 11.94 -20.07
CA GLY A 455 -7.11 10.52 -19.71
C GLY A 455 -7.73 10.38 -18.33
N ASP A 456 -7.14 9.53 -17.50
CA ASP A 456 -7.55 9.30 -16.11
C ASP A 456 -6.80 10.18 -15.08
N PHE A 457 -5.93 11.09 -15.52
CA PHE A 457 -5.22 11.97 -14.61
C PHE A 457 -6.21 12.82 -13.80
N PRO A 458 -6.22 12.76 -12.46
CA PRO A 458 -7.23 13.45 -11.66
C PRO A 458 -6.97 14.96 -11.62
N PHE A 459 -7.98 15.76 -11.94
CA PHE A 459 -7.92 17.22 -11.71
C PHE A 459 -8.25 17.54 -10.26
N LEU A 460 -7.24 17.91 -9.46
CA LEU A 460 -7.35 18.11 -8.02
C LEU A 460 -7.22 19.59 -7.60
N GLY A 461 -6.97 20.48 -8.56
CA GLY A 461 -6.87 21.91 -8.35
C GLY A 461 -5.90 22.60 -9.32
N SER A 462 -5.86 23.92 -9.29
CA SER A 462 -4.97 24.71 -10.16
C SER A 462 -4.73 26.09 -9.57
N THR A 463 -3.52 26.61 -9.76
CA THR A 463 -3.19 28.00 -9.40
C THR A 463 -3.50 29.03 -10.49
N GLY A 464 -4.06 28.63 -11.63
CA GLY A 464 -4.28 29.49 -12.81
C GLY A 464 -5.17 30.72 -12.60
N ASN A 465 -5.96 30.76 -11.52
CA ASN A 465 -6.79 31.92 -11.13
C ASN A 465 -6.20 32.73 -9.97
N ILE A 466 -4.96 32.42 -9.56
CA ILE A 466 -4.25 33.07 -8.46
C ILE A 466 -3.14 33.94 -9.05
N LYS A 467 -2.95 35.14 -8.49
CA LYS A 467 -1.80 35.97 -8.85
C LYS A 467 -0.53 35.39 -8.22
N LEU A 468 0.27 34.70 -9.04
CA LEU A 468 1.57 34.16 -8.63
C LEU A 468 2.64 35.26 -8.50
N ASN A 469 3.58 35.07 -7.58
CA ASN A 469 4.75 35.95 -7.44
C ASN A 469 5.78 35.70 -8.55
N GLN A 470 5.88 34.44 -9.00
CA GLN A 470 6.76 33.97 -10.05
C GLN A 470 6.04 32.92 -10.90
N PRO A 471 6.42 32.75 -12.18
CA PRO A 471 5.80 31.74 -13.04
C PRO A 471 6.08 30.32 -12.53
N MET A 472 5.14 29.42 -12.82
CA MET A 472 5.33 27.99 -12.65
C MET A 472 6.41 27.47 -13.61
N VAL A 473 7.22 26.52 -13.15
CA VAL A 473 8.32 25.91 -13.91
C VAL A 473 8.24 24.39 -13.96
N GLY A 474 7.38 23.76 -13.16
CA GLY A 474 7.23 22.31 -13.18
C GLY A 474 6.11 21.81 -12.29
N MET A 475 5.87 20.51 -12.39
CA MET A 475 4.95 19.75 -11.55
C MET A 475 5.53 18.36 -11.27
N ALA A 476 5.11 17.74 -10.18
CA ALA A 476 5.42 16.34 -9.88
C ALA A 476 4.22 15.67 -9.19
N ILE A 477 4.04 14.38 -9.46
CA ILE A 477 3.06 13.55 -8.76
C ILE A 477 3.61 13.16 -7.38
N GLY A 478 2.73 13.05 -6.40
CA GLY A 478 3.03 12.51 -5.08
C GLY A 478 1.95 11.54 -4.63
N GLN A 479 2.27 10.74 -3.62
CA GLN A 479 1.33 9.81 -3.01
C GLN A 479 1.01 10.30 -1.59
N GLY A 480 -0.27 10.49 -1.30
CA GLY A 480 -0.74 10.87 0.04
C GLY A 480 -1.47 9.72 0.70
N ASN A 481 -1.57 9.74 2.03
CA ASN A 481 -2.17 8.66 2.84
C ASN A 481 -3.63 8.30 2.50
N ASN A 482 -4.32 9.09 1.66
CA ASN A 482 -5.74 8.92 1.33
C ASN A 482 -6.02 9.11 -0.18
N GLY A 483 -5.05 8.82 -1.05
CA GLY A 483 -5.23 8.85 -2.51
C GLY A 483 -4.14 9.64 -3.25
N PRO A 484 -4.37 10.02 -4.52
CA PRO A 484 -3.37 10.71 -5.34
C PRO A 484 -3.31 12.22 -5.07
N GLY A 485 -2.18 12.82 -5.42
CA GLY A 485 -2.01 14.28 -5.43
C GLY A 485 -0.83 14.73 -6.30
N TYR A 486 -0.68 16.04 -6.44
CA TYR A 486 0.47 16.61 -7.14
C TYR A 486 0.91 17.93 -6.55
N TRP A 487 2.19 18.24 -6.78
CA TRP A 487 2.79 19.52 -6.49
C TRP A 487 3.04 20.33 -7.75
N GLU A 488 2.96 21.63 -7.57
CA GLU A 488 3.25 22.66 -8.55
C GLU A 488 4.39 23.53 -8.00
N VAL A 489 5.46 23.77 -8.78
CA VAL A 489 6.61 24.60 -8.36
C VAL A 489 6.80 25.87 -9.21
N ALA A 490 6.95 27.01 -8.54
CA ALA A 490 7.28 28.29 -9.16
C ALA A 490 8.80 28.54 -9.26
N SER A 491 9.25 29.50 -10.09
CA SER A 491 10.69 29.75 -10.29
C SER A 491 11.41 30.34 -9.07
N ASP A 492 10.69 30.86 -8.08
CA ASP A 492 11.22 31.19 -6.75
C ASP A 492 11.24 29.98 -5.79
N GLY A 493 10.70 28.84 -6.23
CA GLY A 493 10.51 27.62 -5.47
C GLY A 493 9.34 27.64 -4.50
N GLY A 494 8.38 28.56 -4.68
CA GLY A 494 7.04 28.45 -4.13
C GLY A 494 6.40 27.11 -4.52
N ILE A 495 5.80 26.41 -3.56
CA ILE A 495 5.14 25.11 -3.77
C ILE A 495 3.65 25.23 -3.49
N PHE A 496 2.84 24.64 -4.37
CA PHE A 496 1.42 24.43 -4.20
C PHE A 496 1.14 22.92 -4.20
N ALA A 497 0.34 22.44 -3.25
CA ALA A 497 -0.01 21.04 -3.09
C ALA A 497 -1.52 20.86 -3.33
N PHE A 498 -1.89 19.85 -4.11
CA PHE A 498 -3.27 19.54 -4.48
C PHE A 498 -3.60 18.08 -4.25
N GLY A 499 -4.83 17.79 -3.82
CA GLY A 499 -5.25 16.42 -3.49
C GLY A 499 -4.84 16.00 -2.09
N SER A 500 -4.42 14.74 -1.96
CA SER A 500 -4.05 14.12 -0.68
C SER A 500 -2.61 14.42 -0.22
N VAL A 501 -1.77 15.01 -1.08
CA VAL A 501 -0.35 15.23 -0.78
C VAL A 501 -0.14 16.43 0.13
N GLY A 502 0.77 16.29 1.09
CA GLY A 502 1.13 17.35 2.02
C GLY A 502 2.04 18.42 1.42
N PHE A 503 2.06 19.62 2.00
CA PHE A 503 3.12 20.59 1.77
C PHE A 503 4.34 20.23 2.62
N LEU A 504 5.47 19.92 1.98
CA LEU A 504 6.67 19.38 2.66
C LEU A 504 7.79 20.42 2.84
N GLY A 505 7.64 21.59 2.24
CA GLY A 505 8.57 22.72 2.35
C GLY A 505 8.72 23.49 1.04
N SER A 506 9.36 24.67 1.09
CA SER A 506 9.49 25.55 -0.08
C SER A 506 10.65 26.51 0.08
N THR A 507 11.25 26.94 -1.03
CA THR A 507 12.24 28.03 -1.07
C THR A 507 11.64 29.39 -1.43
N GLY A 508 10.32 29.52 -1.58
CA GLY A 508 9.66 30.77 -2.02
C GLY A 508 9.90 31.99 -1.12
N ASN A 509 10.30 31.77 0.14
CA ASN A 509 10.69 32.83 1.08
C ASN A 509 12.21 32.98 1.24
N VAL A 510 13.00 32.30 0.40
CA VAL A 510 14.47 32.29 0.43
C VAL A 510 14.98 33.03 -0.81
N LYS A 511 15.97 33.91 -0.62
CA LYS A 511 16.66 34.53 -1.75
C LYS A 511 17.58 33.51 -2.42
N LEU A 512 17.16 32.98 -3.55
CA LEU A 512 17.96 32.04 -4.34
C LEU A 512 19.08 32.75 -5.13
N ASN A 513 20.20 32.04 -5.34
CA ASN A 513 21.28 32.50 -6.23
C ASN A 513 20.86 32.45 -7.69
N LYS A 514 20.06 31.45 -8.04
CA LYS A 514 19.47 31.20 -9.36
C LYS A 514 18.06 30.67 -9.22
N PRO A 515 17.17 30.92 -10.20
CA PRO A 515 15.80 30.44 -10.14
C PRO A 515 15.73 28.91 -10.15
N ILE A 516 14.68 28.37 -9.52
CA ILE A 516 14.25 26.99 -9.70
C ILE A 516 13.84 26.78 -11.17
N VAL A 517 14.24 25.66 -11.74
CA VAL A 517 13.96 25.26 -13.14
C VAL A 517 13.17 23.96 -13.25
N GLY A 518 13.04 23.20 -12.16
CA GLY A 518 12.27 21.97 -12.13
C GLY A 518 12.16 21.37 -10.74
N MET A 519 11.37 20.30 -10.65
CA MET A 519 11.26 19.46 -9.46
C MET A 519 11.15 17.99 -9.87
N ALA A 520 11.45 17.10 -8.94
CA ALA A 520 11.15 15.67 -9.05
C ALA A 520 10.70 15.15 -7.68
N SER A 521 9.73 14.24 -7.67
CA SER A 521 9.32 13.52 -6.46
C SER A 521 10.27 12.36 -6.16
N THR A 522 10.33 11.97 -4.89
CA THR A 522 10.93 10.70 -4.46
C THR A 522 10.11 9.53 -5.00
N PRO A 523 10.71 8.34 -5.15
CA PRO A 523 9.96 7.25 -5.78
C PRO A 523 8.74 6.74 -5.04
N ASP A 524 8.72 6.88 -3.72
CA ASP A 524 7.54 6.66 -2.87
C ASP A 524 6.53 7.81 -2.89
N GLY A 525 6.89 8.96 -3.47
CA GLY A 525 6.06 10.15 -3.47
C GLY A 525 5.92 10.82 -2.10
N GLY A 526 6.74 10.46 -1.10
CA GLY A 526 6.75 11.04 0.25
C GLY A 526 7.57 12.34 0.38
N GLY A 527 8.28 12.74 -0.69
CA GLY A 527 9.16 13.90 -0.73
C GLY A 527 9.41 14.43 -2.14
N TYR A 528 10.16 15.53 -2.22
CA TYR A 528 10.60 16.10 -3.51
C TYR A 528 11.90 16.89 -3.42
N TRP A 529 12.59 16.95 -4.56
CA TRP A 529 13.71 17.83 -4.81
C TRP A 529 13.31 19.01 -5.69
N LEU A 530 13.86 20.18 -5.40
CA LEU A 530 13.86 21.34 -6.30
C LEU A 530 15.27 21.55 -6.84
N VAL A 531 15.37 21.81 -8.14
CA VAL A 531 16.64 22.10 -8.81
C VAL A 531 16.67 23.51 -9.37
N ALA A 532 17.73 24.26 -9.05
CA ALA A 532 18.00 25.59 -9.60
C ALA A 532 18.83 25.53 -10.89
N SER A 533 18.86 26.62 -11.67
CA SER A 533 19.57 26.65 -12.95
C SER A 533 21.10 26.56 -12.83
N ASP A 534 21.67 26.80 -11.65
CA ASP A 534 23.09 26.51 -11.33
C ASP A 534 23.29 25.07 -10.82
N GLY A 535 22.20 24.31 -10.68
CA GLY A 535 22.13 22.98 -10.09
C GLY A 535 22.24 22.96 -8.56
N GLY A 536 21.93 24.08 -7.89
CA GLY A 536 21.54 24.06 -6.48
C GLY A 536 20.36 23.11 -6.25
N ILE A 537 20.45 22.25 -5.24
CA ILE A 537 19.40 21.27 -4.90
C ILE A 537 18.85 21.59 -3.52
N PHE A 538 17.52 21.53 -3.40
CA PHE A 538 16.79 21.65 -2.14
C PHE A 538 15.91 20.40 -1.98
N ALA A 539 15.99 19.73 -0.85
CA ALA A 539 15.27 18.49 -0.58
C ALA A 539 14.25 18.69 0.55
N PHE A 540 13.06 18.14 0.38
CA PHE A 540 11.93 18.29 1.30
C PHE A 540 11.21 16.95 1.49
N GLY A 541 10.58 16.75 2.65
CA GLY A 541 10.00 15.45 3.02
C GLY A 541 11.07 14.42 3.37
N ASP A 542 10.97 13.23 2.81
CA ASP A 542 11.96 12.14 2.91
C ASP A 542 13.08 12.21 1.85
N ALA A 543 13.04 13.20 0.95
CA ALA A 543 14.04 13.37 -0.09
C ALA A 543 15.46 13.57 0.49
N GLY A 544 16.40 12.69 0.12
CA GLY A 544 17.81 12.75 0.52
C GLY A 544 18.65 13.72 -0.32
N PHE A 545 19.63 14.42 0.26
CA PHE A 545 20.56 15.27 -0.49
C PHE A 545 21.84 14.49 -0.87
N PHE A 546 22.08 14.30 -2.17
CA PHE A 546 23.20 13.47 -2.66
C PHE A 546 24.32 14.26 -3.36
N GLY A 547 24.13 15.57 -3.53
CA GLY A 547 25.13 16.46 -4.13
C GLY A 547 24.52 17.57 -4.99
N SER A 548 25.35 18.51 -5.44
CA SER A 548 24.87 19.66 -6.19
C SER A 548 26.00 20.26 -7.04
N THR A 549 25.65 20.85 -8.19
CA THR A 549 26.58 21.64 -9.00
C THR A 549 26.59 23.13 -8.65
N GLY A 550 25.82 23.58 -7.65
CA GLY A 550 25.64 25.01 -7.34
C GLY A 550 26.94 25.77 -7.01
N ASN A 551 28.00 25.05 -6.61
CA ASN A 551 29.33 25.60 -6.34
C ASN A 551 30.33 25.40 -7.50
N ILE A 552 29.88 24.90 -8.64
CA ILE A 552 30.70 24.60 -9.81
C ILE A 552 30.29 25.55 -10.94
N LYS A 553 31.28 26.09 -11.66
CA LYS A 553 31.00 26.87 -12.86
C LYS A 553 30.60 25.93 -14.01
N LEU A 554 29.32 25.91 -14.33
CA LEU A 554 28.78 25.14 -15.45
C LEU A 554 29.06 25.82 -16.81
N ASN A 555 29.20 25.00 -17.86
CA ASN A 555 29.28 25.49 -19.25
C ASN A 555 27.93 26.04 -19.73
N LYS A 556 26.84 25.36 -19.31
CA LYS A 556 25.46 25.75 -19.55
C LYS A 556 24.60 25.50 -18.31
N PRO A 557 23.49 26.23 -18.14
CA PRO A 557 22.60 26.04 -17.00
C PRO A 557 22.02 24.63 -16.95
N ILE A 558 21.72 24.15 -15.73
CA ILE A 558 20.84 23.00 -15.52
C ILE A 558 19.43 23.34 -16.00
N VAL A 559 18.77 22.38 -16.63
CA VAL A 559 17.41 22.50 -17.17
C VAL A 559 16.44 21.46 -16.63
N GLY A 560 16.93 20.42 -15.96
CA GLY A 560 16.08 19.38 -15.38
C GLY A 560 16.85 18.44 -14.46
N MET A 561 16.09 17.57 -13.81
CA MET A 561 16.61 16.48 -13.00
C MET A 561 15.72 15.24 -13.15
N ALA A 562 16.27 14.07 -12.86
CA ALA A 562 15.50 12.84 -12.70
C ALA A 562 16.11 11.98 -11.57
N PRO A 563 15.29 11.37 -10.71
CA PRO A 563 15.76 10.50 -9.64
C PRO A 563 16.18 9.13 -10.18
N SER A 564 17.04 8.42 -9.43
CA SER A 564 17.21 6.97 -9.59
C SER A 564 15.96 6.22 -9.07
N ASP A 565 15.86 4.92 -9.34
CA ASP A 565 14.65 4.12 -9.13
C ASP A 565 14.15 4.09 -7.69
N ASP A 566 15.07 4.12 -6.74
CA ASP A 566 14.81 4.09 -5.30
C ASP A 566 15.02 5.43 -4.61
N GLY A 567 15.43 6.46 -5.38
CA GLY A 567 15.65 7.79 -4.87
C GLY A 567 16.93 7.91 -4.04
N GLY A 568 17.84 6.91 -4.09
CA GLY A 568 19.17 6.98 -3.48
C GLY A 568 20.16 7.89 -4.24
N GLY A 569 19.69 8.54 -5.31
CA GLY A 569 20.47 9.41 -6.19
C GLY A 569 19.62 10.15 -7.21
N TYR A 570 20.28 10.98 -8.01
CA TYR A 570 19.65 11.68 -9.14
C TYR A 570 20.67 12.11 -10.18
N TRP A 571 20.17 12.30 -11.40
CA TRP A 571 20.87 12.97 -12.48
C TRP A 571 20.40 14.41 -12.61
N LEU A 572 21.34 15.32 -12.89
CA LEU A 572 21.06 16.68 -13.37
C LEU A 572 21.49 16.79 -14.83
N VAL A 573 20.67 17.44 -15.65
CA VAL A 573 20.97 17.71 -17.06
C VAL A 573 21.16 19.19 -17.33
N ALA A 574 22.25 19.55 -18.01
CA ALA A 574 22.50 20.89 -18.52
C ALA A 574 21.93 21.07 -19.94
N SER A 575 21.73 22.33 -20.37
CA SER A 575 21.15 22.61 -21.69
C SER A 575 22.05 22.20 -22.89
N ASP A 576 23.34 21.95 -22.65
CA ASP A 576 24.26 21.32 -23.63
C ASP A 576 24.20 19.78 -23.60
N GLY A 577 23.38 19.22 -22.70
CA GLY A 577 23.22 17.80 -22.43
C GLY A 577 24.37 17.17 -21.66
N GLY A 578 25.19 17.98 -20.98
CA GLY A 578 26.05 17.51 -19.89
C GLY A 578 25.20 16.87 -18.78
N ILE A 579 25.62 15.69 -18.31
CA ILE A 579 24.95 14.96 -17.22
C ILE A 579 25.85 14.95 -15.99
N PHE A 580 25.27 15.22 -14.83
CA PHE A 580 25.89 15.08 -13.52
C PHE A 580 25.11 14.04 -12.73
N ALA A 581 25.79 13.01 -12.25
CA ALA A 581 25.16 11.93 -11.48
C ALA A 581 25.61 12.02 -10.01
N PHE A 582 24.66 11.88 -9.09
CA PHE A 582 24.88 12.00 -7.65
C PHE A 582 24.22 10.83 -6.91
N GLY A 583 24.76 10.46 -5.76
CA GLY A 583 24.28 9.31 -4.99
C GLY A 583 24.59 8.00 -5.72
N ASP A 584 23.61 7.12 -5.83
CA ASP A 584 23.70 5.86 -6.57
C ASP A 584 23.38 5.96 -8.07
N ALA A 585 22.98 7.14 -8.55
CA ALA A 585 22.68 7.35 -9.95
C ALA A 585 23.93 7.07 -10.82
N LEU A 586 23.84 6.06 -11.67
CA LEU A 586 24.97 5.68 -12.53
C LEU A 586 25.01 6.55 -13.78
N PHE A 587 26.20 7.03 -14.17
CA PHE A 587 26.36 7.78 -15.42
C PHE A 587 26.26 6.83 -16.63
N GLN A 588 25.25 7.03 -17.47
CA GLN A 588 24.96 6.17 -18.63
C GLN A 588 25.42 6.76 -19.97
N GLY A 589 25.93 8.00 -19.96
CA GLY A 589 26.39 8.74 -21.13
C GLY A 589 25.88 10.18 -21.19
N SER A 590 26.31 10.96 -22.18
CA SER A 590 25.95 12.37 -22.28
C SER A 590 26.13 12.88 -23.70
N THR A 591 25.35 13.89 -24.09
CA THR A 591 25.55 14.61 -25.35
C THR A 591 26.48 15.82 -25.19
N GLY A 592 27.03 16.09 -24.01
CA GLY A 592 27.84 17.28 -23.74
C GLY A 592 29.12 17.39 -24.58
N ASN A 593 29.56 16.29 -25.21
CA ASN A 593 30.71 16.25 -26.11
C ASN A 593 30.32 16.20 -27.61
N ILE A 594 29.04 16.36 -27.94
CA ILE A 594 28.56 16.47 -29.32
C ILE A 594 27.89 17.82 -29.55
N LYS A 595 27.95 18.33 -30.79
CA LYS A 595 27.24 19.55 -31.16
C LYS A 595 25.76 19.22 -31.38
N LEU A 596 24.91 19.62 -30.44
CA LEU A 596 23.47 19.54 -30.59
C LEU A 596 22.95 20.59 -31.60
N ASN A 597 21.92 20.24 -32.36
CA ASN A 597 21.20 21.18 -33.22
C ASN A 597 20.41 22.21 -32.40
N LYS A 598 19.92 21.78 -31.24
CA LYS A 598 19.10 22.54 -30.31
C LYS A 598 19.40 22.15 -28.86
N PRO A 599 19.22 23.06 -27.88
CA PRO A 599 19.47 22.76 -26.48
C PRO A 599 18.56 21.64 -25.94
N ILE A 600 19.07 20.88 -24.98
CA ILE A 600 18.27 20.00 -24.12
C ILE A 600 17.38 20.85 -23.23
N VAL A 601 16.15 20.38 -22.96
CA VAL A 601 15.16 21.05 -22.10
C VAL A 601 14.51 20.14 -21.07
N ALA A 602 14.54 18.82 -21.28
CA ALA A 602 13.93 17.89 -20.35
C ALA A 602 14.76 16.60 -20.26
N MET A 603 14.64 15.93 -19.12
CA MET A 603 15.07 14.55 -18.95
C MET A 603 14.01 13.77 -18.18
N ALA A 604 13.99 12.46 -18.39
CA ALA A 604 13.22 11.53 -17.59
C ALA A 604 14.04 10.26 -17.34
N ALA A 605 14.01 9.76 -16.11
CA ALA A 605 14.50 8.41 -15.80
C ALA A 605 13.63 7.39 -16.54
N ALA A 606 14.25 6.31 -17.02
CA ALA A 606 13.60 5.27 -17.80
C ALA A 606 13.76 3.90 -17.09
N PRO A 607 13.12 3.73 -15.93
CA PRO A 607 13.09 2.46 -15.20
C PRO A 607 12.36 1.41 -16.01
N VAL A 608 12.81 0.16 -15.89
CA VAL A 608 12.10 -0.98 -16.49
C VAL A 608 11.58 -1.87 -15.36
N PRO A 609 10.28 -1.76 -15.03
CA PRO A 609 9.71 -2.53 -13.93
C PRO A 609 9.78 -4.02 -14.23
N SER A 610 9.95 -4.82 -13.18
CA SER A 610 10.04 -6.28 -13.28
C SER A 610 9.40 -6.90 -12.03
N THR A 611 8.59 -7.93 -12.18
CA THR A 611 7.93 -8.60 -11.04
C THR A 611 7.95 -10.11 -11.19
N SER A 612 8.07 -10.81 -10.06
CA SER A 612 7.92 -12.26 -10.00
C SER A 612 6.48 -12.72 -10.24
N GLY A 613 5.51 -11.81 -10.20
CA GLY A 613 4.13 -12.18 -9.93
C GLY A 613 3.99 -12.77 -8.52
N VAL A 614 2.85 -13.39 -8.25
CA VAL A 614 2.56 -13.97 -6.94
C VAL A 614 3.43 -15.19 -6.66
N LEU A 615 4.02 -15.20 -5.48
CA LEU A 615 4.73 -16.30 -4.85
C LEU A 615 3.91 -16.83 -3.68
N SER A 616 3.74 -18.14 -3.60
CA SER A 616 3.01 -18.79 -2.51
C SER A 616 3.46 -20.24 -2.34
N VAL A 617 3.32 -20.78 -1.13
CA VAL A 617 3.54 -22.19 -0.87
C VAL A 617 2.38 -23.04 -1.42
N PRO A 618 2.64 -24.25 -1.96
CA PRO A 618 1.57 -25.16 -2.39
C PRO A 618 0.58 -25.45 -1.25
N PRO A 619 -0.72 -25.63 -1.54
CA PRO A 619 -1.28 -26.12 -2.80
C PRO A 619 -1.85 -25.02 -3.74
N THR A 620 -1.48 -23.76 -3.57
CA THR A 620 -1.93 -22.67 -4.45
C THR A 620 -1.41 -22.85 -5.89
N PRO A 621 -2.05 -22.23 -6.91
CA PRO A 621 -1.61 -22.33 -8.30
C PRO A 621 -0.33 -21.53 -8.61
N PHE A 622 0.24 -20.84 -7.61
CA PHE A 622 1.39 -19.96 -7.77
C PHE A 622 2.72 -20.69 -7.54
N PRO A 623 3.80 -20.23 -8.19
CA PRO A 623 5.11 -20.77 -7.91
C PRO A 623 5.59 -20.40 -6.50
N ALA A 624 6.29 -21.32 -5.83
CA ALA A 624 6.91 -21.02 -4.53
C ALA A 624 8.19 -20.19 -4.62
N ASN A 625 8.68 -19.93 -5.84
CA ASN A 625 9.94 -19.21 -6.06
C ASN A 625 10.04 -18.58 -7.45
N TYR A 626 10.88 -17.55 -7.55
CA TYR A 626 11.22 -16.88 -8.81
C TYR A 626 12.65 -16.34 -8.75
N SER A 627 13.28 -16.17 -9.91
CA SER A 627 14.68 -15.75 -10.01
C SER A 627 14.88 -14.54 -10.91
N PHE A 628 15.75 -13.63 -10.47
CA PHE A 628 16.28 -12.52 -11.27
C PHE A 628 17.80 -12.58 -11.34
N SER A 629 18.37 -12.17 -12.47
CA SER A 629 19.81 -12.07 -12.69
C SER A 629 20.28 -10.62 -12.64
N PHE A 630 21.52 -10.42 -12.19
CA PHE A 630 22.11 -9.11 -11.92
C PHE A 630 23.40 -8.93 -12.72
N PRO A 631 23.32 -8.65 -14.04
CA PRO A 631 24.48 -8.57 -14.93
C PRO A 631 25.40 -7.36 -14.69
N GLN A 632 25.02 -6.38 -13.89
CA GLN A 632 25.77 -5.13 -13.71
C GLN A 632 25.77 -4.67 -12.26
N ALA A 633 26.85 -4.00 -11.86
CA ALA A 633 26.96 -3.35 -10.56
C ALA A 633 25.90 -2.25 -10.39
N GLY A 634 25.45 -2.07 -9.15
CA GLY A 634 24.39 -1.13 -8.78
C GLY A 634 23.66 -1.57 -7.52
N THR A 635 22.82 -0.68 -6.98
CA THR A 635 21.87 -1.02 -5.92
C THR A 635 20.47 -1.06 -6.54
N PHE A 636 19.74 -2.14 -6.28
CA PHE A 636 18.42 -2.38 -6.85
C PHE A 636 17.41 -2.61 -5.73
N SER A 637 16.61 -1.60 -5.44
CA SER A 637 15.52 -1.73 -4.47
C SER A 637 14.36 -2.53 -5.07
N TYR A 638 13.76 -3.36 -4.24
CA TYR A 638 12.63 -4.21 -4.59
C TYR A 638 11.68 -4.34 -3.40
N GLU A 639 10.44 -4.70 -3.69
CA GLU A 639 9.38 -4.74 -2.70
C GLU A 639 8.35 -5.85 -2.95
N CYS A 640 7.53 -6.12 -1.94
CA CYS A 640 6.26 -6.81 -2.14
C CYS A 640 5.18 -5.80 -2.52
N LYS A 641 4.58 -5.97 -3.70
CA LYS A 641 3.40 -5.26 -4.18
C LYS A 641 2.09 -5.69 -3.54
N ILE A 642 2.12 -6.46 -2.47
CA ILE A 642 0.93 -6.97 -1.76
C ILE A 642 0.95 -6.50 -0.31
N HIS A 643 2.15 -6.41 0.26
CA HIS A 643 2.35 -6.04 1.63
C HIS A 643 3.15 -4.73 1.69
N GLY A 644 2.51 -3.67 2.20
CA GLY A 644 3.17 -2.40 2.47
C GLY A 644 4.38 -2.60 3.39
N HIS A 645 5.44 -1.84 3.19
CA HIS A 645 6.66 -1.90 4.04
C HIS A 645 7.55 -3.14 3.87
N MET A 646 7.20 -4.10 3.01
CA MET A 646 8.09 -5.17 2.58
C MET A 646 9.08 -4.71 1.51
N ALA A 647 10.04 -3.86 1.88
CA ALA A 647 11.06 -3.34 0.96
C ALA A 647 12.47 -3.79 1.35
N ALA A 648 13.33 -3.97 0.34
CA ALA A 648 14.71 -4.39 0.47
C ALA A 648 15.54 -3.95 -0.74
N ALA A 649 16.86 -4.20 -0.67
CA ALA A 649 17.76 -3.91 -1.79
C ALA A 649 18.72 -5.06 -2.09
N VAL A 650 19.07 -5.21 -3.37
CA VAL A 650 20.20 -6.01 -3.84
C VAL A 650 21.33 -5.07 -4.23
N ALA A 651 22.44 -5.12 -3.50
CA ALA A 651 23.68 -4.42 -3.82
C ALA A 651 24.62 -5.33 -4.62
N VAL A 652 24.92 -4.93 -5.84
CA VAL A 652 25.80 -5.64 -6.77
C VAL A 652 27.13 -4.89 -6.84
N GLY A 653 28.18 -5.47 -6.26
CA GLY A 653 29.48 -4.81 -6.01
C GLY A 653 30.68 -5.48 -6.65
#